data_AF-A0A453A9X6-F1
#
_entry.id   AF-A0A453A9X6-F1
#
_cell.length_a   1.000
_cell.length_b   1.000
_cell.length_c   1.000
_cell.angle_alpha   90.00
_cell.angle_beta   90.00
_cell.angle_gamma   90.00
#
_symmetry.space_group_name_H-M   'P 1'
#
loop_
_entity.id
_entity.type
_entity.pdbx_description
1 polymer ?
#
loop_
_entity_poly.entity_id
_entity_poly.type
_entity_poly.pdbx_seq_one_letter_code
_entity_poly.pdbx_strand_id
1 'polypeptide(L)'
;GRISLKFYSIQQDLEIIAHGGQSFGCPQNAGAAGTIYDKSLETLKVSNGNFTTHTETPLLGFSVTKLWSNVLVESNAKVLVPLLWSRVQVTGQIRLLTGGSICFGLSENPISEFELVAEELLMSDSVIKVYGAFRMYVKVLLMWDSKIQIDGGGKDVVLASMLEARNLVVLKHGSVISSNAALGVYGQGLLNLSGPGDGIKARQLFLSLFYNIEVGPGSVVQAPLDEDVRSSLDALSICESKTCPSELIAPPDDCHVNSSLSFTIQICRVEDITVGGIVKGSIIHIHRARTVTVTDGGAISASELGCKAGIGRGTFLKYGAGGGAGHGGQGGIGIYNGMTSEGGQRYGSAYLPCELGSGTGSPESGDDSAGGGLIVIGSMKWPLARLLIYGSVSSDGESNRDTIGNSSGSFKGGIGGGSGGTILFFLQGLLVEKNSSLSASGGKGGIHGGGGGGGGRIHFHWSNIATGDEFVQIASINGTVASSGGSGNDDGHFGEDGTITGKECPVGLYGTFCTECPVGTYKNVAGSNSSLCTPCSLNALPNRADFIYVRGGVTQPSCPYKCISAKYKMPNCYTPLEEVIYTFGGPWSFAVFLFFAIILLALILSAVRVKIGESEVTYRATSAIHNDAYASSPFLLSLAEVPGASRAEETQSHVHRMYFMGPNTFREPWHLPYSPPESIIGIVYEDAFNRFIDEINLVAAFEWWEGSVHSILAVLAYPCAWSWKQWRRRKKIHRLQEYVKSEYDHSCLRSCRSRALYKGLKVSNHNLVTSFSIRTSSNCVNVFKNLWPNSPDIPGIGTQRYYSAEFHF
;
A
#
# COMPACT_ATOMS: atom_id res chain seq x y z
N GLY A 1 -0.85 60.97 2.70
CA GLY A 1 -2.17 61.59 2.52
C GLY A 1 -3.25 60.53 2.43
N ARG A 2 -4.53 60.89 2.64
CA ARG A 2 -5.68 59.98 2.51
C ARG A 2 -6.62 60.50 1.42
N ILE A 3 -6.93 59.69 0.42
CA ILE A 3 -7.78 60.05 -0.71
C ILE A 3 -8.97 59.08 -0.74
N SER A 4 -10.19 59.59 -0.85
CA SER A 4 -11.37 58.77 -1.15
C SER A 4 -11.95 59.20 -2.48
N LEU A 5 -12.22 58.21 -3.33
CA LEU A 5 -12.68 58.42 -4.70
C LEU A 5 -14.04 57.75 -4.86
N LYS A 6 -14.93 58.38 -5.63
CA LYS A 6 -16.19 57.79 -6.05
C LYS A 6 -16.32 58.01 -7.55
N PHE A 7 -16.14 56.95 -8.32
CA PHE A 7 -16.24 57.00 -9.78
C PHE A 7 -17.67 56.71 -10.24
N TYR A 8 -18.13 57.45 -11.24
CA TYR A 8 -19.37 57.16 -11.97
C TYR A 8 -19.12 56.26 -13.19
N SER A 9 -17.92 56.34 -13.78
CA SER A 9 -17.40 55.45 -14.83
C SER A 9 -15.89 55.27 -14.64
N ILE A 10 -15.37 54.05 -14.81
CA ILE A 10 -13.93 53.77 -14.72
C ILE A 10 -13.26 54.34 -15.99
N GLN A 11 -12.61 55.50 -15.90
CA GLN A 11 -11.73 56.00 -16.96
C GLN A 11 -10.33 55.39 -16.76
N GLN A 12 -9.83 54.68 -17.77
CA GLN A 12 -8.54 53.97 -17.70
C GLN A 12 -7.31 54.91 -17.71
N ASP A 13 -7.48 56.21 -17.96
CA ASP A 13 -6.38 57.14 -18.20
C ASP A 13 -5.95 57.98 -16.97
N LEU A 14 -6.63 57.86 -15.82
CA LEU A 14 -6.32 58.66 -14.62
C LEU A 14 -5.52 57.84 -13.59
N GLU A 15 -4.22 58.12 -13.48
CA GLU A 15 -3.37 57.55 -12.43
C GLU A 15 -3.37 58.43 -11.17
N ILE A 16 -3.86 57.87 -10.06
CA ILE A 16 -3.87 58.57 -8.76
C ILE A 16 -2.84 57.89 -7.86
N ILE A 17 -1.86 58.67 -7.41
CA ILE A 17 -0.77 58.20 -6.57
C ILE A 17 -0.88 58.87 -5.20
N ALA A 18 -0.74 58.08 -4.14
CA ALA A 18 -0.60 58.56 -2.78
C ALA A 18 0.59 57.83 -2.15
N HIS A 19 1.60 58.57 -1.73
CA HIS A 19 2.80 58.04 -1.08
C HIS A 19 3.16 58.89 0.16
N GLY A 20 4.12 58.40 0.94
CA GLY A 20 4.75 59.15 2.03
C GLY A 20 5.58 60.34 1.54
N GLY A 21 6.02 61.20 2.46
CA GLY A 21 6.88 62.33 2.12
C GLY A 21 8.35 61.93 1.93
N GLN A 22 9.20 62.90 1.59
CA GLN A 22 10.66 62.72 1.66
C GLN A 22 11.19 63.58 2.81
N SER A 23 12.03 63.00 3.66
CA SER A 23 12.68 63.71 4.76
C SER A 23 14.16 63.90 4.46
N PHE A 24 14.64 65.14 4.47
CA PHE A 24 16.07 65.45 4.31
C PHE A 24 16.92 64.96 5.50
N GLY A 25 16.36 64.91 6.72
CA GLY A 25 17.07 64.47 7.91
C GLY A 25 17.09 62.94 8.10
N CYS A 26 16.12 62.24 7.53
CA CYS A 26 16.01 60.77 7.61
C CYS A 26 15.71 60.19 6.22
N PRO A 27 16.73 60.05 5.33
CA PRO A 27 16.51 59.58 3.96
C PRO A 27 15.95 58.16 3.88
N GLN A 28 16.14 57.35 4.93
CA GLN A 28 15.61 55.99 5.03
C GLN A 28 14.13 55.94 5.52
N ASN A 29 13.54 57.08 5.91
CA ASN A 29 12.18 57.13 6.43
C ASN A 29 11.31 58.15 5.67
N ALA A 30 10.57 57.66 4.67
CA ALA A 30 9.61 58.45 3.91
C ALA A 30 8.29 58.76 4.64
N GLY A 31 8.19 58.48 5.94
CA GLY A 31 6.97 58.72 6.70
C GLY A 31 5.84 57.73 6.35
N ALA A 32 4.62 58.04 6.78
CA ALA A 32 3.47 57.13 6.63
C ALA A 32 3.02 57.00 5.16
N ALA A 33 2.76 55.76 4.74
CA ALA A 33 2.25 55.44 3.41
C ALA A 33 0.91 56.13 3.10
N GLY A 34 0.71 56.46 1.83
CA GLY A 34 -0.54 57.06 1.35
C GLY A 34 -1.65 56.03 1.25
N THR A 35 -2.90 56.45 1.49
CA THR A 35 -4.08 55.58 1.35
C THR A 35 -5.05 56.13 0.32
N ILE A 36 -5.53 55.26 -0.56
CA ILE A 36 -6.53 55.54 -1.58
C ILE A 36 -7.69 54.56 -1.36
N TYR A 37 -8.87 55.07 -1.08
CA TYR A 37 -10.08 54.27 -0.94
C TYR A 37 -11.03 54.52 -2.10
N ASP A 38 -11.20 53.52 -2.96
CA ASP A 38 -12.21 53.53 -4.01
C ASP A 38 -13.57 53.11 -3.42
N LYS A 39 -14.52 54.04 -3.37
CA LYS A 39 -15.86 53.82 -2.83
C LYS A 39 -16.76 53.03 -3.77
N SER A 40 -16.47 53.03 -5.08
CA SER A 40 -17.24 52.29 -6.09
C SER A 40 -16.84 50.82 -6.12
N LEU A 41 -15.53 50.55 -6.01
CA LEU A 41 -15.01 49.18 -5.91
C LEU A 41 -14.94 48.66 -4.48
N GLU A 42 -15.04 49.53 -3.47
CA GLU A 42 -14.85 49.20 -2.04
C GLU A 42 -13.43 48.67 -1.75
N THR A 43 -12.45 49.19 -2.47
CA THR A 43 -11.05 48.74 -2.42
C THR A 43 -10.20 49.77 -1.71
N LEU A 44 -9.43 49.32 -0.71
CA LEU A 44 -8.40 50.12 -0.05
C LEU A 44 -7.03 49.79 -0.67
N LYS A 45 -6.36 50.79 -1.23
CA LYS A 45 -4.98 50.72 -1.70
C LYS A 45 -4.08 51.54 -0.78
N VAL A 46 -3.06 50.91 -0.22
CA VAL A 46 -2.01 51.54 0.59
C VAL A 46 -0.69 51.38 -0.14
N SER A 47 -0.07 52.49 -0.52
CA SER A 47 1.20 52.47 -1.24
C SER A 47 2.16 53.52 -0.68
N ASN A 48 3.45 53.21 -0.71
CA ASN A 48 4.49 54.19 -0.39
C ASN A 48 5.34 54.58 -1.61
N GLY A 49 4.89 54.25 -2.83
CA GLY A 49 5.62 54.63 -4.05
C GLY A 49 7.06 54.09 -4.12
N ASN A 50 7.31 52.94 -3.48
CA ASN A 50 8.61 52.28 -3.37
C ASN A 50 9.65 53.01 -2.50
N PHE A 51 9.26 54.09 -1.82
CA PHE A 51 10.12 54.72 -0.83
C PHE A 51 10.26 53.85 0.41
N THR A 52 11.47 53.72 0.96
CA THR A 52 11.69 53.01 2.22
C THR A 52 11.13 53.82 3.38
N THR A 53 10.45 53.15 4.30
CA THR A 53 9.91 53.79 5.49
C THR A 53 10.05 52.90 6.72
N HIS A 54 10.26 53.53 7.87
CA HIS A 54 10.11 52.89 9.19
C HIS A 54 8.75 53.21 9.81
N THR A 55 8.02 54.17 9.25
CA THR A 55 6.75 54.64 9.80
C THR A 55 5.62 53.75 9.32
N GLU A 56 4.85 53.21 10.25
CA GLU A 56 3.69 52.37 9.93
C GLU A 56 2.43 53.24 9.85
N THR A 57 1.60 53.02 8.83
CA THR A 57 0.31 53.70 8.67
C THR A 57 -0.75 52.95 9.49
N PRO A 58 -1.30 53.55 10.57
CA PRO A 58 -2.27 52.87 11.42
C PRO A 58 -3.65 52.75 10.72
N LEU A 59 -4.19 51.53 10.70
CA LEU A 59 -5.56 51.21 10.35
C LEU A 59 -6.34 50.87 11.62
N LEU A 60 -7.07 51.86 12.13
CA LEU A 60 -7.78 51.78 13.41
C LEU A 60 -9.17 51.09 13.32
N GLY A 61 -9.63 50.72 12.13
CA GLY A 61 -10.94 50.07 12.01
C GLY A 61 -11.27 49.63 10.60
N PHE A 62 -11.96 48.49 10.51
CA PHE A 62 -12.53 47.93 9.30
C PHE A 62 -14.06 48.10 9.36
N SER A 63 -14.69 48.44 8.24
CA SER A 63 -16.14 48.63 8.23
C SER A 63 -16.86 47.29 8.39
N VAL A 64 -17.74 47.18 9.40
CA VAL A 64 -18.55 45.98 9.65
C VAL A 64 -19.90 46.05 8.91
N THR A 65 -20.37 47.24 8.53
CA THR A 65 -21.64 47.44 7.83
C THR A 65 -21.52 47.22 6.33
N LYS A 66 -20.41 47.67 5.74
CA LYS A 66 -20.09 47.48 4.33
C LYS A 66 -18.65 47.02 4.21
N LEU A 67 -18.47 45.70 4.16
CA LEU A 67 -17.16 45.06 4.08
C LEU A 67 -16.42 45.53 2.84
N TRP A 68 -15.12 45.78 2.97
CA TRP A 68 -14.28 46.11 1.82
C TRP A 68 -14.15 44.90 0.91
N SER A 69 -14.06 45.15 -0.39
CA SER A 69 -13.86 44.10 -1.39
C SER A 69 -12.41 43.65 -1.43
N ASN A 70 -11.46 44.58 -1.44
CA ASN A 70 -10.04 44.28 -1.54
C ASN A 70 -9.20 45.24 -0.68
N VAL A 71 -8.11 44.72 -0.14
CA VAL A 71 -7.08 45.50 0.54
C VAL A 71 -5.74 45.21 -0.12
N LEU A 72 -5.13 46.23 -0.71
CA LEU A 72 -3.82 46.13 -1.34
C LEU A 72 -2.80 46.94 -0.55
N VAL A 73 -1.71 46.30 -0.17
CA VAL A 73 -0.55 46.93 0.49
C VAL A 73 0.66 46.70 -0.41
N GLU A 74 1.15 47.76 -1.04
CA GLU A 74 2.18 47.67 -2.06
C GLU A 74 3.29 48.73 -1.94
N SER A 75 4.38 48.51 -2.67
CA SER A 75 5.49 49.44 -2.88
C SER A 75 6.09 49.97 -1.57
N ASN A 76 6.62 49.07 -0.73
CA ASN A 76 7.21 49.34 0.59
C ASN A 76 6.26 50.01 1.60
N ALA A 77 4.94 49.88 1.41
CA ALA A 77 3.96 50.33 2.40
C ALA A 77 3.99 49.45 3.66
N LYS A 78 4.02 50.11 4.82
CA LYS A 78 3.89 49.47 6.12
C LYS A 78 2.58 49.87 6.78
N VAL A 79 1.80 48.89 7.21
CA VAL A 79 0.47 49.07 7.80
C VAL A 79 0.50 48.50 9.21
N LEU A 80 -0.07 49.23 10.17
CA LEU A 80 -0.21 48.80 11.56
C LEU A 80 -1.69 48.65 11.93
N VAL A 81 -2.05 47.53 12.55
CA VAL A 81 -3.36 47.28 13.15
C VAL A 81 -3.16 47.19 14.67
N PRO A 82 -3.29 48.32 15.40
CA PRO A 82 -2.78 48.41 16.77
C PRO A 82 -3.80 48.03 17.86
N LEU A 83 -5.09 47.84 17.53
CA LEU A 83 -6.09 47.59 18.57
C LEU A 83 -5.98 46.16 19.11
N LEU A 84 -6.08 46.03 20.44
CA LEU A 84 -6.01 44.79 21.23
C LEU A 84 -6.84 43.63 20.65
N TRP A 85 -8.03 43.95 20.15
CA TRP A 85 -8.86 43.04 19.37
C TRP A 85 -9.24 43.72 18.07
N SER A 86 -8.76 43.19 16.96
CA SER A 86 -9.09 43.67 15.63
C SER A 86 -9.52 42.53 14.75
N ARG A 87 -10.67 42.70 14.12
CA ARG A 87 -11.14 41.82 13.05
C ARG A 87 -10.99 42.53 11.71
N VAL A 88 -10.08 42.02 10.89
CA VAL A 88 -9.86 42.42 9.50
C VAL A 88 -10.69 41.50 8.62
N GLN A 89 -11.85 41.97 8.17
CA GLN A 89 -12.74 41.18 7.31
C GLN A 89 -12.91 41.86 5.95
N VAL A 90 -12.62 41.10 4.90
CA VAL A 90 -12.66 41.51 3.49
C VAL A 90 -13.46 40.47 2.70
N THR A 91 -14.30 40.89 1.75
CA THR A 91 -15.13 39.96 0.96
C THR A 91 -14.37 39.31 -0.19
N GLY A 92 -13.34 39.98 -0.72
CA GLY A 92 -12.48 39.46 -1.76
C GLY A 92 -11.06 39.21 -1.24
N GLN A 93 -10.11 40.04 -1.66
CA GLN A 93 -8.70 39.70 -1.59
C GLN A 93 -7.89 40.65 -0.71
N ILE A 94 -6.98 40.08 0.07
CA ILE A 94 -5.89 40.82 0.72
C ILE A 94 -4.62 40.53 -0.07
N ARG A 95 -4.02 41.58 -0.65
CA ARG A 95 -2.80 41.49 -1.45
C ARG A 95 -1.68 42.28 -0.79
N LEU A 96 -0.57 41.61 -0.51
CA LEU A 96 0.69 42.22 -0.11
C LEU A 96 1.72 42.00 -1.22
N LEU A 97 2.26 43.08 -1.77
CA LEU A 97 3.15 43.04 -2.92
C LEU A 97 4.35 43.97 -2.71
N THR A 98 5.51 43.66 -3.30
CA THR A 98 6.64 44.61 -3.46
C THR A 98 7.08 45.30 -2.16
N GLY A 99 7.51 44.51 -1.17
CA GLY A 99 7.94 44.99 0.14
C GLY A 99 6.79 45.42 1.08
N GLY A 100 5.55 45.08 0.74
CA GLY A 100 4.38 45.38 1.56
C GLY A 100 4.43 44.66 2.92
N SER A 101 4.06 45.37 3.99
CA SER A 101 4.05 44.81 5.33
C SER A 101 2.78 45.16 6.09
N ILE A 102 2.18 44.15 6.73
CA ILE A 102 1.11 44.36 7.72
C ILE A 102 1.62 43.88 9.09
N CYS A 103 1.52 44.75 10.08
CA CYS A 103 1.86 44.50 11.46
C CYS A 103 0.58 44.48 12.30
N PHE A 104 0.36 43.40 13.04
CA PHE A 104 -0.74 43.24 13.98
C PHE A 104 -0.21 43.35 15.41
N GLY A 105 -0.74 44.30 16.17
CA GLY A 105 -0.32 44.53 17.55
C GLY A 105 0.99 45.30 17.67
N LEU A 106 1.43 45.45 18.91
CA LEU A 106 2.64 46.19 19.28
C LEU A 106 3.66 45.22 19.85
N SER A 107 4.93 45.37 19.45
CA SER A 107 6.01 44.47 19.86
C SER A 107 6.26 44.43 21.37
N GLU A 108 5.96 45.51 22.08
CA GLU A 108 6.15 45.59 23.53
C GLU A 108 5.10 44.79 24.33
N ASN A 109 3.91 44.53 23.75
CA ASN A 109 2.77 43.91 24.43
C ASN A 109 2.07 42.85 23.55
N PRO A 110 2.65 41.65 23.38
CA PRO A 110 2.08 40.56 22.59
C PRO A 110 0.96 39.80 23.32
N ILE A 111 -0.09 40.51 23.77
CA ILE A 111 -1.23 39.96 24.54
C ILE A 111 -2.52 39.94 23.69
N SER A 112 -2.46 40.47 22.48
CA SER A 112 -3.63 40.77 21.65
C SER A 112 -4.08 39.55 20.84
N GLU A 113 -5.36 39.48 20.48
CA GLU A 113 -5.87 38.48 19.52
C GLU A 113 -6.36 39.18 18.25
N PHE A 114 -5.91 38.68 17.09
CA PHE A 114 -6.23 39.26 15.79
C PHE A 114 -6.95 38.25 14.90
N GLU A 115 -8.04 38.69 14.28
CA GLU A 115 -8.77 37.90 13.30
C GLU A 115 -8.58 38.47 11.89
N LEU A 116 -8.14 37.64 10.94
CA LEU A 116 -8.06 37.96 9.52
C LEU A 116 -8.99 37.04 8.74
N VAL A 117 -9.97 37.60 8.06
CA VAL A 117 -10.96 36.88 7.26
C VAL A 117 -10.97 37.44 5.84
N ALA A 118 -10.64 36.61 4.85
CA ALA A 118 -10.65 36.98 3.44
C ALA A 118 -10.99 35.77 2.55
N GLU A 119 -11.36 35.98 1.29
CA GLU A 119 -11.42 34.87 0.34
C GLU A 119 -10.02 34.43 -0.07
N GLU A 120 -9.15 35.39 -0.41
CA GLU A 120 -7.79 35.11 -0.86
C GLU A 120 -6.78 36.00 -0.14
N LEU A 121 -5.69 35.38 0.35
CA LEU A 121 -4.51 36.09 0.85
C LEU A 121 -3.34 35.80 -0.09
N LEU A 122 -2.89 36.85 -0.79
CA LEU A 122 -1.80 36.79 -1.75
C LEU A 122 -0.62 37.60 -1.22
N MET A 123 0.55 36.97 -1.11
CA MET A 123 1.77 37.61 -0.63
C MET A 123 2.90 37.39 -1.62
N SER A 124 3.56 38.48 -2.03
CA SER A 124 4.76 38.46 -2.88
C SER A 124 5.79 39.44 -2.34
N ASP A 125 7.00 38.97 -2.01
CA ASP A 125 8.08 39.78 -1.41
C ASP A 125 7.52 40.65 -0.27
N SER A 126 6.88 40.02 0.71
CA SER A 126 6.07 40.71 1.71
C SER A 126 6.09 40.04 3.07
N VAL A 127 5.77 40.81 4.12
CA VAL A 127 5.85 40.34 5.50
C VAL A 127 4.57 40.65 6.29
N ILE A 128 3.98 39.62 6.90
CA ILE A 128 3.00 39.80 7.97
C ILE A 128 3.70 39.56 9.30
N LYS A 129 3.62 40.51 10.21
CA LYS A 129 4.10 40.39 11.59
C LYS A 129 2.91 40.42 12.54
N VAL A 130 2.90 39.53 13.52
CA VAL A 130 1.84 39.46 14.52
C VAL A 130 2.47 39.38 15.90
N TYR A 131 2.03 40.27 16.80
CA TYR A 131 2.41 40.29 18.21
C TYR A 131 1.18 39.92 19.05
N GLY A 132 1.01 38.63 19.31
CA GLY A 132 -0.14 38.02 19.99
C GLY A 132 -0.67 36.78 19.27
N ALA A 133 -1.93 36.43 19.51
CA ALA A 133 -2.60 35.31 18.84
C ALA A 133 -3.09 35.72 17.44
N PHE A 134 -2.83 34.88 16.44
CA PHE A 134 -3.31 35.10 15.08
C PHE A 134 -4.34 34.06 14.68
N ARG A 135 -5.55 34.51 14.32
CA ARG A 135 -6.64 33.68 13.79
C ARG A 135 -6.91 34.09 12.35
N MET A 136 -6.50 33.25 11.41
CA MET A 136 -6.66 33.50 9.99
C MET A 136 -7.69 32.53 9.41
N TYR A 137 -8.64 33.04 8.64
CA TYR A 137 -9.65 32.26 7.93
C TYR A 137 -9.68 32.71 6.47
N VAL A 138 -9.07 31.91 5.60
CA VAL A 138 -8.97 32.17 4.16
C VAL A 138 -9.47 30.99 3.34
N LYS A 139 -9.90 31.21 2.09
CA LYS A 139 -10.12 30.09 1.16
C LYS A 139 -8.80 29.66 0.53
N VAL A 140 -7.98 30.63 0.13
CA VAL A 140 -6.70 30.40 -0.55
C VAL A 140 -5.59 31.25 0.07
N LEU A 141 -4.46 30.64 0.41
CA LEU A 141 -3.21 31.28 0.84
C LEU A 141 -2.11 31.00 -0.19
N LEU A 142 -1.64 32.04 -0.88
CA LEU A 142 -0.51 31.95 -1.79
C LEU A 142 0.62 32.87 -1.31
N MET A 143 1.79 32.29 -1.08
CA MET A 143 2.99 33.02 -0.64
C MET A 143 4.14 32.79 -1.62
N TRP A 144 4.76 33.90 -2.02
CA TRP A 144 5.95 33.92 -2.87
C TRP A 144 7.03 34.80 -2.22
N ASP A 145 8.18 34.23 -1.87
CA ASP A 145 9.29 34.93 -1.18
C ASP A 145 8.80 35.83 -0.03
N SER A 146 7.87 35.28 0.75
CA SER A 146 7.08 36.03 1.73
C SER A 146 7.08 35.35 3.08
N LYS A 147 6.93 36.14 4.16
CA LYS A 147 7.07 35.66 5.54
C LYS A 147 5.85 36.02 6.39
N ILE A 148 5.34 35.06 7.15
CA ILE A 148 4.37 35.30 8.24
C ILE A 148 5.09 34.99 9.54
N GLN A 149 5.28 36.01 10.38
CA GLN A 149 5.99 35.91 11.66
C GLN A 149 5.02 36.18 12.81
N ILE A 150 4.80 35.17 13.64
CA ILE A 150 3.88 35.22 14.77
C ILE A 150 4.68 35.13 16.06
N ASP A 151 4.69 36.22 16.81
CA ASP A 151 5.20 36.30 18.17
C ASP A 151 4.02 36.21 19.14
N GLY A 152 3.74 35.00 19.63
CA GLY A 152 2.66 34.71 20.57
C GLY A 152 2.94 35.14 22.02
N GLY A 153 4.05 35.84 22.26
CA GLY A 153 4.40 36.41 23.57
C GLY A 153 5.29 35.54 24.46
N GLY A 154 5.55 36.05 25.66
CA GLY A 154 6.47 35.46 26.64
C GLY A 154 5.95 34.18 27.31
N LYS A 155 6.81 33.55 28.12
CA LYS A 155 6.62 32.18 28.68
C LYS A 155 5.34 31.96 29.50
N ASP A 156 4.71 33.01 30.02
CA ASP A 156 3.59 32.89 30.98
C ASP A 156 2.19 32.97 30.34
N VAL A 157 2.07 33.38 29.07
CA VAL A 157 0.79 33.44 28.34
C VAL A 157 1.00 32.90 26.93
N VAL A 158 0.94 31.57 26.76
CA VAL A 158 1.03 30.95 25.42
C VAL A 158 -0.32 31.06 24.74
N LEU A 159 -0.50 32.08 23.90
CA LEU A 159 -1.67 32.17 23.02
C LEU A 159 -1.45 31.30 21.77
N ALA A 160 -2.31 30.31 21.57
CA ALA A 160 -2.28 29.47 20.37
C ALA A 160 -2.78 30.26 19.15
N SER A 161 -2.07 30.14 18.03
CA SER A 161 -2.48 30.73 16.74
C SER A 161 -3.09 29.68 15.83
N MET A 162 -4.08 30.08 15.03
CA MET A 162 -4.84 29.20 14.15
C MET A 162 -4.91 29.79 12.74
N LEU A 163 -4.44 29.02 11.75
CA LEU A 163 -4.50 29.34 10.34
C LEU A 163 -5.42 28.34 9.65
N GLU A 164 -6.62 28.75 9.27
CA GLU A 164 -7.56 27.95 8.51
C GLU A 164 -7.59 28.40 7.04
N ALA A 165 -7.27 27.46 6.14
CA ALA A 165 -7.28 27.66 4.70
C ALA A 165 -8.15 26.58 4.02
N ARG A 166 -9.36 26.94 3.58
CA ARG A 166 -10.35 25.94 3.17
C ARG A 166 -9.93 25.13 1.93
N ASN A 167 -9.30 25.74 0.94
CA ASN A 167 -9.04 25.09 -0.35
C ASN A 167 -7.55 24.83 -0.61
N LEU A 168 -6.70 25.85 -0.46
CA LEU A 168 -5.33 25.76 -0.93
C LEU A 168 -4.36 26.60 -0.10
N VAL A 169 -3.25 25.99 0.30
CA VAL A 169 -2.08 26.65 0.89
C VAL A 169 -0.85 26.31 0.05
N VAL A 170 -0.23 27.33 -0.53
CA VAL A 170 0.99 27.16 -1.34
C VAL A 170 2.06 28.14 -0.89
N LEU A 171 3.21 27.60 -0.50
CA LEU A 171 4.43 28.37 -0.24
C LEU A 171 5.43 28.10 -1.36
N LYS A 172 6.00 29.18 -1.91
CA LYS A 172 7.00 29.13 -2.97
C LYS A 172 8.15 30.09 -2.68
N HIS A 173 9.34 29.70 -3.17
CA HIS A 173 10.47 30.59 -3.34
C HIS A 173 11.04 31.17 -2.02
N GLY A 174 11.18 30.34 -0.98
CA GLY A 174 11.75 30.75 0.31
C GLY A 174 10.70 31.30 1.29
N SER A 175 9.43 30.95 1.08
CA SER A 175 8.33 31.43 1.89
C SER A 175 8.23 30.72 3.23
N VAL A 176 8.11 31.47 4.33
CA VAL A 176 8.14 30.89 5.68
C VAL A 176 6.99 31.39 6.55
N ILE A 177 6.30 30.45 7.21
CA ILE A 177 5.40 30.72 8.32
C ILE A 177 6.11 30.30 9.61
N SER A 178 6.36 31.24 10.51
CA SER A 178 7.09 30.98 11.76
C SER A 178 6.32 31.45 12.99
N SER A 179 6.23 30.62 14.01
CA SER A 179 5.64 30.99 15.31
C SER A 179 6.49 30.54 16.51
N ASN A 180 6.69 31.39 17.50
CA ASN A 180 7.34 31.01 18.76
C ASN A 180 6.38 30.31 19.77
N ALA A 181 5.09 30.22 19.44
CA ALA A 181 4.04 29.59 20.23
C ALA A 181 3.46 28.36 19.50
N ALA A 182 2.33 27.84 19.98
CA ALA A 182 1.59 26.78 19.31
C ALA A 182 0.90 27.32 18.05
N LEU A 183 1.10 26.64 16.92
CA LEU A 183 0.52 26.99 15.63
C LEU A 183 -0.30 25.82 15.09
N GLY A 184 -1.61 26.04 14.92
CA GLY A 184 -2.48 25.14 14.20
C GLY A 184 -2.69 25.59 12.76
N VAL A 185 -2.40 24.74 11.79
CA VAL A 185 -2.73 24.95 10.38
C VAL A 185 -3.77 23.92 9.96
N TYR A 186 -4.91 24.42 9.52
CA TYR A 186 -6.09 23.65 9.17
C TYR A 186 -6.46 23.94 7.72
N GLY A 187 -6.92 22.93 6.99
CA GLY A 187 -7.47 23.17 5.66
C GLY A 187 -8.11 21.93 5.09
N GLN A 188 -9.05 22.05 4.15
CA GLN A 188 -9.77 20.89 3.59
C GLN A 188 -9.22 20.41 2.25
N GLY A 189 -8.31 21.17 1.63
CA GLY A 189 -7.71 20.83 0.33
C GLY A 189 -6.23 20.50 0.43
N LEU A 190 -5.41 21.21 -0.33
CA LEU A 190 -3.97 20.92 -0.51
C LEU A 190 -3.10 21.88 0.30
N LEU A 191 -2.14 21.32 1.04
CA LEU A 191 -0.99 22.05 1.60
C LEU A 191 0.26 21.66 0.82
N ASN A 192 0.85 22.60 0.07
CA ASN A 192 2.03 22.34 -0.76
C ASN A 192 3.16 23.34 -0.44
N LEU A 193 4.29 22.79 0.00
CA LEU A 193 5.56 23.51 0.16
C LEU A 193 6.47 23.16 -1.02
N SER A 194 6.58 24.04 -2.01
CA SER A 194 7.02 23.62 -3.35
C SER A 194 8.53 23.66 -3.61
N GLY A 195 9.31 24.44 -2.86
CA GLY A 195 10.71 24.70 -3.19
C GLY A 195 11.64 24.92 -1.99
N PRO A 196 12.95 25.01 -2.25
CA PRO A 196 13.96 25.13 -1.22
C PRO A 196 13.77 26.41 -0.39
N GLY A 197 13.87 26.26 0.93
CA GLY A 197 13.67 27.35 1.88
C GLY A 197 12.21 27.62 2.25
N ASP A 198 11.25 26.97 1.58
CA ASP A 198 9.85 27.03 2.00
C ASP A 198 9.67 26.27 3.33
N GLY A 199 8.92 26.83 4.27
CA GLY A 199 8.74 26.11 5.52
C GLY A 199 7.68 26.63 6.47
N ILE A 200 7.20 25.72 7.31
CA ILE A 200 6.32 26.00 8.43
C ILE A 200 7.06 25.60 9.70
N LYS A 201 7.33 26.58 10.54
CA LYS A 201 8.13 26.40 11.75
C LYS A 201 7.36 26.89 12.97
N ALA A 202 7.27 26.09 14.02
CA ALA A 202 6.61 26.51 15.24
C ALA A 202 7.24 25.89 16.48
N ARG A 203 6.95 26.41 17.68
CA ARG A 203 7.28 25.70 18.92
C ARG A 203 6.51 24.38 19.02
N GLN A 204 5.22 24.42 18.71
CA GLN A 204 4.36 23.25 18.51
C GLN A 204 3.54 23.46 17.25
N LEU A 205 3.47 22.44 16.40
CA LEU A 205 2.81 22.48 15.10
C LEU A 205 1.72 21.42 15.01
N PHE A 206 0.51 21.86 14.69
CA PHE A 206 -0.64 20.99 14.47
C PHE A 206 -1.10 21.16 13.02
N LEU A 207 -0.99 20.12 12.20
CA LEU A 207 -1.48 20.10 10.82
C LEU A 207 -2.70 19.19 10.76
N SER A 208 -3.86 19.70 10.34
CA SER A 208 -5.04 18.84 10.26
C SER A 208 -6.06 19.20 9.19
N LEU A 209 -6.92 18.22 8.91
CA LEU A 209 -8.06 18.26 7.98
C LEU A 209 -7.71 18.28 6.49
N PHE A 210 -6.42 18.31 6.12
CA PHE A 210 -5.98 18.40 4.72
C PHE A 210 -6.29 17.14 3.94
N TYR A 211 -6.67 17.27 2.67
CA TYR A 211 -6.75 16.12 1.79
C TYR A 211 -5.35 15.58 1.48
N ASN A 212 -4.43 16.46 1.10
CA ASN A 212 -3.05 16.10 0.79
C ASN A 212 -2.08 17.11 1.39
N ILE A 213 -0.99 16.61 1.99
CA ILE A 213 0.13 17.42 2.45
C ILE A 213 1.36 17.03 1.63
N GLU A 214 1.91 17.99 0.91
CA GLU A 214 3.10 17.84 0.07
C GLU A 214 4.23 18.72 0.61
N VAL A 215 5.23 18.08 1.21
CA VAL A 215 6.48 18.74 1.60
C VAL A 215 7.48 18.49 0.48
N GLY A 216 7.60 19.42 -0.46
CA GLY A 216 8.50 19.32 -1.61
C GLY A 216 9.99 19.34 -1.23
N PRO A 217 10.88 19.01 -2.18
CA PRO A 217 12.32 18.92 -1.94
C PRO A 217 12.92 20.27 -1.51
N GLY A 218 13.70 20.25 -0.44
CA GLY A 218 14.30 21.45 0.17
C GLY A 218 13.33 22.26 1.06
N SER A 219 12.06 21.87 1.14
CA SER A 219 11.08 22.45 2.06
C SER A 219 11.21 21.83 3.46
N VAL A 220 10.84 22.59 4.50
CA VAL A 220 11.00 22.17 5.90
C VAL A 220 9.73 22.39 6.71
N VAL A 221 9.23 21.33 7.34
CA VAL A 221 8.22 21.40 8.41
C VAL A 221 8.93 21.10 9.71
N GLN A 222 8.99 22.07 10.62
CA GLN A 222 9.86 21.98 11.80
C GLN A 222 9.14 22.39 13.08
N ALA A 223 9.25 21.55 14.11
CA ALA A 223 8.95 21.94 15.48
C ALA A 223 9.80 21.12 16.47
N PRO A 224 10.59 21.74 17.36
CA PRO A 224 10.52 23.15 17.75
C PRO A 224 11.18 24.16 16.79
N LEU A 225 10.86 25.45 16.95
CA LEU A 225 11.31 26.56 16.10
C LEU A 225 12.84 26.75 16.12
N ASP A 226 13.45 26.67 17.30
CA ASP A 226 14.90 26.78 17.51
C ASP A 226 15.51 25.40 17.79
N GLU A 227 16.72 25.13 17.29
CA GLU A 227 17.49 23.93 17.65
C GLU A 227 18.00 23.98 19.10
N ASP A 228 18.12 25.19 19.64
CA ASP A 228 18.60 25.48 21.00
C ASP A 228 17.47 25.58 22.03
N VAL A 229 16.29 24.97 21.80
CA VAL A 229 15.22 24.98 22.82
C VAL A 229 15.69 24.21 24.05
N ARG A 230 16.37 24.96 24.92
CA ARG A 230 16.56 24.75 26.34
C ARG A 230 15.20 24.38 26.90
N SER A 231 15.00 23.08 27.07
CA SER A 231 14.09 22.50 28.05
C SER A 231 12.86 23.37 28.30
N SER A 232 11.90 23.37 27.36
CA SER A 232 10.55 23.69 27.80
C SER A 232 10.25 22.74 28.96
N LEU A 233 9.84 23.27 30.11
CA LEU A 233 9.55 22.50 31.33
C LEU A 233 8.67 21.27 31.02
N ASP A 234 7.85 21.35 29.98
CA ASP A 234 6.99 20.29 29.44
C ASP A 234 7.78 19.08 28.87
N ALA A 235 8.89 19.30 28.18
CA ALA A 235 9.72 18.24 27.60
C ALA A 235 10.54 17.50 28.68
N LEU A 236 11.00 18.23 29.71
CA LEU A 236 11.67 17.65 30.87
C LEU A 236 10.77 16.64 31.62
N SER A 237 9.48 16.94 31.73
CA SER A 237 8.53 16.04 32.42
C SER A 237 8.42 14.65 31.75
N ILE A 238 8.62 14.57 30.43
CA ILE A 238 8.55 13.32 29.66
C ILE A 238 9.88 12.57 29.69
N CYS A 239 11.00 13.31 29.74
CA CYS A 239 12.33 12.72 29.86
C CYS A 239 12.56 11.96 31.17
N GLU A 240 11.78 12.28 32.22
CA GLU A 240 11.85 11.64 33.53
C GLU A 240 10.70 10.62 33.76
N SER A 241 9.63 10.67 32.96
CA SER A 241 8.50 9.74 33.07
C SER A 241 8.81 8.39 32.41
N LYS A 242 8.51 7.30 33.12
CA LYS A 242 8.51 5.93 32.57
C LYS A 242 7.16 5.53 31.96
N THR A 243 6.17 6.39 32.07
CA THR A 243 4.78 6.10 31.70
C THR A 243 4.48 6.68 30.32
N CYS A 244 4.01 5.82 29.40
CA CYS A 244 3.59 6.23 28.07
C CYS A 244 2.31 7.10 28.16
N PRO A 245 2.31 8.33 27.62
CA PRO A 245 1.10 9.14 27.47
C PRO A 245 0.00 8.38 26.73
N SER A 246 -1.21 8.36 27.29
CA SER A 246 -2.35 7.70 26.65
C SER A 246 -2.70 8.32 25.30
N GLU A 247 -2.43 9.61 25.09
CA GLU A 247 -2.72 10.31 23.84
C GLU A 247 -1.85 9.83 22.66
N LEU A 248 -0.72 9.17 22.91
CA LEU A 248 0.10 8.55 21.86
C LEU A 248 -0.50 7.23 21.36
N ILE A 249 -1.16 6.48 22.24
CA ILE A 249 -1.72 5.15 21.93
C ILE A 249 -3.17 5.29 21.44
N ALA A 250 -3.95 6.12 22.12
CA ALA A 250 -5.36 6.37 21.89
C ALA A 250 -5.60 7.89 21.82
N PRO A 251 -5.20 8.54 20.70
CA PRO A 251 -5.40 9.97 20.51
C PRO A 251 -6.89 10.33 20.48
N PRO A 252 -7.24 11.56 20.90
CA PRO A 252 -8.60 12.06 20.80
C PRO A 252 -9.04 12.15 19.34
N ASP A 253 -10.32 11.91 19.07
CA ASP A 253 -10.87 12.01 17.70
C ASP A 253 -10.89 13.45 17.18
N ASP A 254 -10.93 14.42 18.10
CA ASP A 254 -10.99 15.85 17.82
C ASP A 254 -9.57 16.39 17.71
N CYS A 255 -9.07 16.51 16.47
CA CYS A 255 -7.74 17.03 16.11
C CYS A 255 -7.50 18.51 16.49
N HIS A 256 -8.18 19.04 17.50
CA HIS A 256 -8.04 20.42 17.91
C HIS A 256 -6.67 20.66 18.56
N VAL A 257 -6.13 21.87 18.37
CA VAL A 257 -4.92 22.34 19.04
C VAL A 257 -5.17 22.30 20.54
N ASN A 258 -4.54 21.33 21.20
CA ASN A 258 -4.48 21.27 22.64
C ASN A 258 -3.03 21.51 23.05
N SER A 259 -2.75 22.74 23.49
CA SER A 259 -1.40 23.17 23.90
C SER A 259 -0.89 22.47 25.17
N SER A 260 -1.75 21.74 25.89
CA SER A 260 -1.31 20.88 27.01
C SER A 260 -0.69 19.56 26.55
N LEU A 261 -0.89 19.18 25.29
CA LEU A 261 -0.22 18.03 24.70
C LEU A 261 1.26 18.36 24.47
N SER A 262 2.11 17.36 24.70
CA SER A 262 3.55 17.48 24.59
C SER A 262 4.11 17.29 23.18
N PHE A 263 3.25 17.07 22.19
CA PHE A 263 3.66 16.83 20.81
C PHE A 263 4.29 18.10 20.22
N THR A 264 5.44 17.93 19.54
CA THR A 264 6.01 19.05 18.78
C THR A 264 5.38 19.13 17.40
N ILE A 265 5.13 17.98 16.75
CA ILE A 265 4.39 17.90 15.49
C ILE A 265 3.26 16.89 15.63
N GLN A 266 2.03 17.33 15.36
CA GLN A 266 0.87 16.45 15.26
C GLN A 266 0.22 16.61 13.88
N ILE A 267 0.06 15.51 13.15
CA ILE A 267 -0.66 15.45 11.87
C ILE A 267 -1.90 14.57 12.03
N CYS A 268 -3.07 15.12 11.71
CA CYS A 268 -4.37 14.49 11.98
C CYS A 268 -5.38 14.69 10.85
N ARG A 269 -6.16 13.64 10.55
CA ARG A 269 -7.21 13.66 9.50
C ARG A 269 -6.64 14.15 8.17
N VAL A 270 -5.66 13.41 7.67
CA VAL A 270 -5.08 13.62 6.34
C VAL A 270 -5.26 12.36 5.51
N GLU A 271 -5.59 12.44 4.23
CA GLU A 271 -5.63 11.22 3.41
C GLU A 271 -4.20 10.81 3.06
N ASP A 272 -3.50 11.65 2.30
CA ASP A 272 -2.15 11.34 1.79
C ASP A 272 -1.12 12.38 2.27
N ILE A 273 0.04 11.89 2.72
CA ILE A 273 1.17 12.71 3.13
C ILE A 273 2.38 12.32 2.28
N THR A 274 2.93 13.27 1.54
CA THR A 274 4.13 13.10 0.74
C THR A 274 5.26 13.99 1.26
N VAL A 275 6.39 13.37 1.59
CA VAL A 275 7.56 14.04 2.17
C VAL A 275 8.76 13.85 1.24
N GLY A 276 9.07 14.87 0.45
CA GLY A 276 10.31 15.00 -0.31
C GLY A 276 11.31 16.03 0.25
N GLY A 277 10.85 16.89 1.16
CA GLY A 277 11.70 17.74 2.00
C GLY A 277 11.95 17.10 3.36
N ILE A 278 11.98 17.91 4.42
CA ILE A 278 12.28 17.45 5.78
C ILE A 278 11.12 17.77 6.73
N VAL A 279 10.64 16.75 7.45
CA VAL A 279 9.78 16.91 8.62
C VAL A 279 10.63 16.65 9.86
N LYS A 280 10.94 17.70 10.62
CA LYS A 280 11.85 17.65 11.77
C LYS A 280 11.13 17.97 13.08
N GLY A 281 11.18 17.06 14.05
CA GLY A 281 10.68 17.37 15.39
C GLY A 281 10.97 16.36 16.48
N SER A 282 10.91 16.79 17.76
CA SER A 282 11.20 15.94 18.93
C SER A 282 10.18 14.84 19.13
N ILE A 283 8.88 15.17 19.02
CA ILE A 283 7.78 14.19 19.11
C ILE A 283 6.88 14.40 17.89
N ILE A 284 6.99 13.48 16.93
CA ILE A 284 6.23 13.49 15.68
C ILE A 284 5.12 12.46 15.79
N HIS A 285 3.85 12.89 15.76
CA HIS A 285 2.70 12.01 15.86
C HIS A 285 1.76 12.18 14.66
N ILE A 286 1.74 11.18 13.77
CA ILE A 286 0.86 11.13 12.59
C ILE A 286 -0.20 10.07 12.84
N HIS A 287 -1.35 10.42 13.43
CA HIS A 287 -2.22 9.39 14.01
C HIS A 287 -3.47 9.02 13.21
N ARG A 288 -3.89 9.89 12.29
CA ARG A 288 -5.02 9.62 11.39
C ARG A 288 -4.65 10.03 9.97
N ALA A 289 -3.92 9.14 9.32
CA ALA A 289 -3.55 9.23 7.92
C ALA A 289 -3.92 7.94 7.18
N ARG A 290 -4.12 8.00 5.85
CA ARG A 290 -4.31 6.78 5.04
C ARG A 290 -2.97 6.30 4.51
N THR A 291 -2.21 7.16 3.84
CA THR A 291 -0.89 6.81 3.32
C THR A 291 0.17 7.86 3.68
N VAL A 292 1.38 7.38 3.98
CA VAL A 292 2.56 8.23 4.19
C VAL A 292 3.64 7.76 3.24
N THR A 293 4.12 8.66 2.39
CA THR A 293 5.17 8.38 1.41
C THR A 293 6.34 9.33 1.65
N VAL A 294 7.50 8.77 2.01
CA VAL A 294 8.76 9.50 2.08
C VAL A 294 9.48 9.27 0.76
N THR A 295 9.57 10.29 -0.09
CA THR A 295 10.21 10.18 -1.41
C THR A 295 11.72 10.15 -1.30
N ASP A 296 12.41 9.86 -2.40
CA ASP A 296 13.86 10.00 -2.48
C ASP A 296 14.29 11.44 -2.13
N GLY A 297 15.36 11.56 -1.33
CA GLY A 297 15.79 12.83 -0.73
C GLY A 297 14.92 13.38 0.42
N GLY A 298 13.74 12.80 0.66
CA GLY A 298 12.86 13.19 1.76
C GLY A 298 13.24 12.57 3.10
N ALA A 299 13.00 13.28 4.20
CA ALA A 299 13.30 12.80 5.54
C ALA A 299 12.22 13.12 6.58
N ILE A 300 11.84 12.13 7.39
CA ILE A 300 11.13 12.34 8.65
C ILE A 300 12.14 12.10 9.77
N SER A 301 12.57 13.15 10.45
CA SER A 301 13.67 13.09 11.40
C SER A 301 13.27 13.62 12.77
N ALA A 302 13.44 12.77 13.78
CA ALA A 302 13.46 13.15 15.18
C ALA A 302 14.88 13.01 15.76
N SER A 303 15.91 12.91 14.91
CA SER A 303 17.29 12.78 15.35
C SER A 303 17.75 14.02 16.13
N GLU A 304 18.58 13.82 17.16
CA GLU A 304 19.19 14.91 17.96
C GLU A 304 18.19 15.79 18.73
N LEU A 305 16.91 15.40 18.79
CA LEU A 305 15.82 16.21 19.37
C LEU A 305 15.15 15.54 20.58
N GLY A 306 15.77 14.51 21.13
CA GLY A 306 15.34 13.83 22.35
C GLY A 306 15.78 14.54 23.63
N CYS A 307 15.87 13.78 24.71
CA CYS A 307 16.23 14.33 26.01
C CYS A 307 17.74 14.58 26.10
N LYS A 308 18.15 15.76 26.58
CA LYS A 308 19.55 16.05 26.93
C LYS A 308 19.96 15.42 28.26
N ALA A 309 19.02 15.30 29.18
CA ALA A 309 19.15 14.57 30.45
C ALA A 309 17.86 13.77 30.69
N GLY A 310 17.99 12.53 31.16
CA GLY A 310 16.86 11.63 31.36
C GLY A 310 17.25 10.33 32.05
N ILE A 311 16.37 9.33 31.99
CA ILE A 311 16.49 8.04 32.71
C ILE A 311 17.79 7.30 32.37
N GLY A 312 18.20 7.28 31.10
CA GLY A 312 19.43 6.62 30.65
C GLY A 312 20.58 7.59 30.42
N ARG A 313 20.66 8.67 31.20
CA ARG A 313 21.75 9.63 31.09
C ARG A 313 23.11 8.95 31.34
N GLY A 314 24.07 9.23 30.47
CA GLY A 314 25.46 8.80 30.66
C GLY A 314 26.14 9.58 31.78
N THR A 315 27.06 8.93 32.52
CA THR A 315 27.79 9.63 33.58
C THR A 315 28.86 10.55 32.99
N PHE A 316 29.02 11.73 33.59
CA PHE A 316 29.98 12.73 33.13
C PHE A 316 30.83 13.23 34.30
N LEU A 317 32.16 13.07 34.18
CA LEU A 317 33.13 13.57 35.14
C LEU A 317 33.78 14.85 34.61
N LYS A 318 33.91 15.89 35.44
CA LYS A 318 34.42 17.22 35.05
C LYS A 318 35.81 17.20 34.38
N TYR A 319 36.65 16.23 34.73
CA TYR A 319 38.01 16.04 34.19
C TYR A 319 38.18 14.71 33.43
N GLY A 320 37.11 13.93 33.25
CA GLY A 320 37.12 12.63 32.57
C GLY A 320 36.31 12.63 31.27
N ALA A 321 36.30 11.51 30.55
CA ALA A 321 35.39 11.30 29.44
C ALA A 321 33.96 11.05 29.92
N GLY A 322 32.98 11.42 29.11
CA GLY A 322 31.58 11.08 29.32
C GLY A 322 31.25 9.67 28.86
N GLY A 323 30.51 8.92 29.68
CA GLY A 323 29.82 7.72 29.24
C GLY A 323 28.71 8.07 28.24
N GLY A 324 28.49 7.21 27.26
CA GLY A 324 27.38 7.33 26.32
C GLY A 324 26.04 7.16 27.02
N ALA A 325 24.98 7.78 26.50
CA ALA A 325 23.64 7.58 27.04
C ALA A 325 23.09 6.20 26.65
N GLY A 326 22.20 5.64 27.47
CA GLY A 326 21.47 4.40 27.18
C GLY A 326 20.02 4.69 26.81
N HIS A 327 19.42 3.85 25.97
CA HIS A 327 17.99 3.75 25.64
C HIS A 327 17.89 2.59 24.66
N GLY A 328 17.00 1.62 24.83
CA GLY A 328 17.05 0.39 24.01
C GLY A 328 18.18 -0.56 24.42
N GLY A 329 19.42 -0.15 24.15
CA GLY A 329 20.69 -0.72 24.62
C GLY A 329 21.38 0.12 25.71
N GLN A 330 22.39 -0.46 26.37
CA GLN A 330 23.25 0.25 27.32
C GLN A 330 24.24 1.16 26.58
N GLY A 331 24.51 2.34 27.14
CA GLY A 331 25.53 3.25 26.62
C GLY A 331 26.94 2.71 26.86
N GLY A 332 27.87 3.07 25.98
CA GLY A 332 29.29 2.73 26.10
C GLY A 332 29.99 3.47 27.22
N ILE A 333 31.00 2.84 27.82
CA ILE A 333 31.85 3.43 28.86
C ILE A 333 32.81 4.44 28.22
N GLY A 334 32.95 5.61 28.85
CA GLY A 334 33.95 6.61 28.45
C GLY A 334 35.23 6.46 29.29
N ILE A 335 36.40 6.49 28.64
CA ILE A 335 37.70 6.30 29.30
C ILE A 335 38.66 7.41 28.88
N TYR A 336 39.16 8.19 29.85
CA TYR A 336 40.16 9.23 29.60
C TYR A 336 41.19 9.30 30.72
N ASN A 337 42.49 9.20 30.38
CA ASN A 337 43.59 9.22 31.35
C ASN A 337 43.40 8.26 32.54
N GLY A 338 42.86 7.07 32.30
CA GLY A 338 42.58 6.05 33.33
C GLY A 338 41.34 6.32 34.19
N MET A 339 40.64 7.43 34.02
CA MET A 339 39.33 7.67 34.62
C MET A 339 38.23 7.06 33.74
N THR A 340 37.38 6.23 34.35
CA THR A 340 36.27 5.54 33.70
C THR A 340 34.93 6.15 34.11
N SER A 341 34.09 6.45 33.12
CA SER A 341 32.71 6.91 33.31
C SER A 341 31.74 5.90 32.70
N GLU A 342 30.88 5.35 33.55
CA GLU A 342 29.86 4.38 33.16
C GLU A 342 28.84 4.96 32.17
N GLY A 343 28.43 4.15 31.21
CA GLY A 343 27.38 4.48 30.27
C GLY A 343 25.98 4.42 30.92
N GLY A 344 25.02 5.08 30.27
CA GLY A 344 23.64 5.09 30.71
C GLY A 344 22.97 3.72 30.60
N GLN A 345 22.06 3.41 31.52
CA GLN A 345 21.34 2.14 31.55
C GLN A 345 20.29 2.05 30.45
N ARG A 346 19.97 0.82 30.00
CA ARG A 346 18.83 0.57 29.11
C ARG A 346 17.50 0.79 29.84
N TYR A 347 16.54 1.42 29.17
CA TYR A 347 15.18 1.63 29.69
C TYR A 347 14.13 1.55 28.58
N GLY A 348 12.86 1.59 28.98
CA GLY A 348 11.69 1.52 28.10
C GLY A 348 11.26 0.09 27.73
N SER A 349 10.06 -0.03 27.19
CA SER A 349 9.49 -1.32 26.76
C SER A 349 9.88 -1.66 25.32
N ALA A 350 10.29 -2.91 25.07
CA ALA A 350 10.59 -3.36 23.70
C ALA A 350 9.33 -3.58 22.85
N TYR A 351 8.18 -3.91 23.44
CA TYR A 351 6.95 -4.27 22.72
C TYR A 351 5.93 -3.13 22.57
N LEU A 352 6.14 -2.02 23.28
CA LEU A 352 5.35 -0.80 23.15
C LEU A 352 6.20 0.38 23.64
N PRO A 353 7.26 0.75 22.90
CA PRO A 353 8.15 1.84 23.29
C PRO A 353 7.44 3.18 23.13
N CYS A 354 7.59 4.07 24.10
CA CYS A 354 7.06 5.44 24.05
C CYS A 354 8.02 6.48 24.61
N GLU A 355 9.21 6.06 25.03
CA GLU A 355 10.15 6.91 25.71
C GLU A 355 11.07 7.61 24.70
N LEU A 356 11.46 8.83 25.01
CA LEU A 356 12.48 9.56 24.24
C LEU A 356 13.87 9.00 24.56
N GLY A 357 14.80 9.11 23.61
CA GLY A 357 16.22 8.84 23.84
C GLY A 357 16.83 9.83 24.84
N SER A 358 17.86 9.41 25.54
CA SER A 358 18.57 10.19 26.56
C SER A 358 19.90 10.71 26.05
N GLY A 359 20.34 11.79 26.67
CA GLY A 359 21.59 12.48 26.37
C GLY A 359 22.65 12.29 27.44
N THR A 360 23.81 12.90 27.25
CA THR A 360 24.87 12.95 28.26
C THR A 360 25.44 14.36 28.36
N GLY A 361 26.21 14.63 29.41
CA GLY A 361 26.77 15.96 29.72
C GLY A 361 26.24 16.55 31.02
N SER A 362 26.77 17.71 31.42
CA SER A 362 26.40 18.41 32.65
C SER A 362 25.85 19.81 32.34
N PRO A 363 24.70 20.21 32.92
CA PRO A 363 24.10 21.52 32.68
C PRO A 363 25.03 22.69 33.06
N GLU A 364 25.99 22.46 33.96
CA GLU A 364 26.97 23.47 34.39
C GLU A 364 28.09 23.72 33.38
N SER A 365 28.33 22.79 32.44
CA SER A 365 29.54 22.78 31.60
C SER A 365 29.32 23.21 30.16
N GLY A 366 28.06 23.40 29.73
CA GLY A 366 27.71 23.82 28.36
C GLY A 366 27.87 22.74 27.29
N ASP A 367 28.53 21.62 27.59
CA ASP A 367 28.70 20.48 26.68
C ASP A 367 27.66 19.40 27.03
N ASP A 368 26.60 19.31 26.23
CA ASP A 368 25.60 18.25 26.28
C ASP A 368 25.38 17.63 24.91
N SER A 369 24.99 16.34 24.88
CA SER A 369 24.49 15.67 23.68
C SER A 369 23.05 15.27 23.93
N ALA A 370 22.19 15.46 22.94
CA ALA A 370 20.78 15.06 22.98
C ALA A 370 20.58 13.62 22.51
N GLY A 371 19.65 12.91 23.13
CA GLY A 371 19.16 11.64 22.59
C GLY A 371 18.31 11.83 21.33
N GLY A 372 17.86 10.72 20.74
CA GLY A 372 16.89 10.72 19.65
C GLY A 372 15.46 10.95 20.14
N GLY A 373 14.62 11.54 19.29
CA GLY A 373 13.22 11.83 19.58
C GLY A 373 12.28 10.63 19.41
N LEU A 374 10.97 10.90 19.41
CA LEU A 374 9.90 9.91 19.31
C LEU A 374 9.10 10.14 18.01
N ILE A 375 9.00 9.08 17.19
CA ILE A 375 8.17 9.08 15.98
C ILE A 375 7.07 8.06 16.17
N VAL A 376 5.81 8.50 16.10
CA VAL A 376 4.62 7.64 16.13
C VAL A 376 3.80 7.85 14.87
N ILE A 377 3.58 6.78 14.09
CA ILE A 377 2.73 6.82 12.89
C ILE A 377 1.60 5.79 13.04
N GLY A 378 0.38 6.25 12.83
CA GLY A 378 -0.87 5.54 13.10
C GLY A 378 -1.26 5.54 14.58
N SER A 379 -2.37 4.88 14.90
CA SER A 379 -2.82 4.63 16.27
C SER A 379 -3.49 3.26 16.37
N MET A 380 -3.77 2.80 17.59
CA MET A 380 -4.50 1.53 17.81
C MET A 380 -5.89 1.53 17.16
N LYS A 381 -6.57 2.68 17.16
CA LYS A 381 -7.91 2.85 16.58
C LYS A 381 -7.85 3.11 15.07
N TRP A 382 -6.86 3.87 14.63
CA TRP A 382 -6.68 4.29 13.24
C TRP A 382 -5.27 3.90 12.75
N PRO A 383 -5.04 2.62 12.43
CA PRO A 383 -3.76 2.20 11.89
C PRO A 383 -3.57 2.74 10.46
N LEU A 384 -2.34 3.07 10.10
CA LEU A 384 -1.98 3.53 8.77
C LEU A 384 -2.14 2.40 7.76
N ALA A 385 -2.78 2.66 6.60
CA ALA A 385 -2.95 1.63 5.58
C ALA A 385 -1.62 1.24 4.95
N ARG A 386 -0.79 2.22 4.54
CA ARG A 386 0.52 1.94 3.92
C ARG A 386 1.55 3.03 4.25
N LEU A 387 2.74 2.60 4.67
CA LEU A 387 3.94 3.41 4.81
C LEU A 387 4.94 3.05 3.70
N LEU A 388 5.31 4.02 2.87
CA LEU A 388 6.27 3.83 1.77
C LEU A 388 7.52 4.69 2.04
N ILE A 389 8.67 4.06 2.21
CA ILE A 389 9.94 4.73 2.54
C ILE A 389 10.93 4.53 1.38
N TYR A 390 11.08 5.58 0.58
CA TYR A 390 12.12 5.73 -0.45
C TYR A 390 13.29 6.61 0.02
N GLY A 391 13.05 7.51 1.00
CA GLY A 391 14.07 8.36 1.63
C GLY A 391 14.51 7.84 3.00
N SER A 392 14.52 8.71 4.03
CA SER A 392 14.97 8.35 5.38
C SER A 392 13.93 8.63 6.48
N VAL A 393 13.79 7.71 7.42
CA VAL A 393 13.06 7.95 8.68
C VAL A 393 14.02 7.67 9.83
N SER A 394 14.35 8.69 10.62
CA SER A 394 15.42 8.58 11.62
C SER A 394 15.05 9.18 12.98
N SER A 395 15.43 8.52 14.06
CA SER A 395 15.41 9.05 15.42
C SER A 395 16.75 8.80 16.11
N ASP A 396 17.84 9.12 15.43
CA ASP A 396 19.19 8.81 15.91
C ASP A 396 19.64 9.78 17.02
N GLY A 397 20.52 9.30 17.91
CA GLY A 397 21.14 10.12 18.95
C GLY A 397 22.19 11.08 18.40
N GLU A 398 22.41 12.20 19.09
CA GLU A 398 23.41 13.18 18.70
C GLU A 398 24.82 12.61 18.79
N SER A 399 25.57 12.79 17.70
CA SER A 399 26.99 12.48 17.63
C SER A 399 27.79 13.74 17.91
N ASN A 400 28.74 13.67 18.83
CA ASN A 400 29.58 14.83 19.11
C ASN A 400 30.43 15.14 17.86
N ARG A 401 30.21 16.31 17.26
CA ARG A 401 30.96 16.74 16.08
C ARG A 401 32.40 17.01 16.47
N ASP A 402 33.32 16.61 15.60
CA ASP A 402 34.76 16.85 15.74
C ASP A 402 35.03 18.36 15.84
N THR A 403 34.99 18.92 17.06
CA THR A 403 35.45 20.29 17.31
C THR A 403 36.97 20.24 17.23
N ILE A 404 37.47 20.52 16.02
CA ILE A 404 38.89 20.77 15.78
C ILE A 404 39.28 21.98 16.62
N GLY A 405 39.90 21.69 17.77
CA GLY A 405 40.80 22.54 18.54
C GLY A 405 40.33 23.96 18.86
N ASN A 406 39.72 24.14 20.03
CA ASN A 406 39.98 25.37 20.79
C ASN A 406 41.02 25.06 21.87
N SER A 407 42.22 25.58 21.62
CA SER A 407 43.38 25.58 22.49
C SER A 407 43.15 26.42 23.75
N SER A 408 42.29 25.94 24.65
CA SER A 408 42.36 26.29 26.06
C SER A 408 42.76 25.03 26.82
N GLY A 409 43.98 25.01 27.37
CA GLY A 409 44.65 23.85 27.97
C GLY A 409 44.00 23.29 29.24
N SER A 410 42.70 23.05 29.22
CA SER A 410 41.97 22.28 30.22
C SER A 410 41.85 20.85 29.69
N PHE A 411 42.53 19.89 30.33
CA PHE A 411 42.43 18.46 30.03
C PHE A 411 41.00 17.98 30.31
N LYS A 412 40.09 18.13 29.35
CA LYS A 412 38.70 17.69 29.45
C LYS A 412 38.47 16.53 28.49
N GLY A 413 38.00 15.40 29.00
CA GLY A 413 37.63 14.25 28.18
C GLY A 413 36.41 14.55 27.31
N GLY A 414 36.21 13.76 26.27
CA GLY A 414 35.13 13.95 25.29
C GLY A 414 33.79 13.59 25.89
N ILE A 415 32.73 14.30 25.52
CA ILE A 415 31.36 13.90 25.88
C ILE A 415 30.96 12.59 25.18
N GLY A 416 30.12 11.79 25.83
CA GLY A 416 29.58 10.58 25.22
C GLY A 416 28.52 10.89 24.15
N GLY A 417 28.19 9.89 23.34
CA GLY A 417 27.12 10.00 22.35
C GLY A 417 25.73 9.95 22.98
N GLY A 418 24.76 10.63 22.37
CA GLY A 418 23.34 10.51 22.72
C GLY A 418 22.79 9.14 22.32
N SER A 419 21.79 8.62 23.04
CA SER A 419 21.16 7.34 22.69
C SER A 419 20.12 7.51 21.57
N GLY A 420 19.90 6.45 20.80
CA GLY A 420 18.84 6.42 19.79
C GLY A 420 17.46 6.61 20.42
N GLY A 421 16.50 7.12 19.66
CA GLY A 421 15.15 7.41 20.09
C GLY A 421 14.19 6.22 19.95
N THR A 422 12.90 6.54 19.84
CA THR A 422 11.83 5.54 19.65
C THR A 422 11.11 5.77 18.34
N ILE A 423 10.86 4.69 17.60
CA ILE A 423 9.96 4.67 16.44
C ILE A 423 8.86 3.64 16.69
N LEU A 424 7.62 4.08 16.73
CA LEU A 424 6.43 3.26 16.96
C LEU A 424 5.47 3.38 15.77
N PHE A 425 5.15 2.24 15.17
CA PHE A 425 4.38 2.18 13.95
C PHE A 425 3.13 1.32 14.11
N PHE A 426 1.96 1.90 13.87
CA PHE A 426 0.68 1.20 13.76
C PHE A 426 0.30 1.11 12.28
N LEU A 427 0.60 -0.02 11.64
CA LEU A 427 0.52 -0.19 10.17
C LEU A 427 -0.37 -1.37 9.77
N GLN A 428 -0.83 -1.34 8.52
CA GLN A 428 -1.29 -2.52 7.78
C GLN A 428 -0.25 -2.96 6.72
N GLY A 429 0.52 -2.02 6.16
CA GLY A 429 1.53 -2.31 5.14
C GLY A 429 2.77 -1.42 5.21
N LEU A 430 3.93 -1.99 4.91
CA LEU A 430 5.24 -1.32 4.91
C LEU A 430 6.05 -1.65 3.65
N LEU A 431 6.64 -0.63 3.03
CA LEU A 431 7.64 -0.77 1.98
C LEU A 431 8.87 0.06 2.34
N VAL A 432 10.05 -0.56 2.34
CA VAL A 432 11.35 0.10 2.51
C VAL A 432 12.20 -0.26 1.29
N GLU A 433 12.40 0.70 0.38
CA GLU A 433 13.06 0.49 -0.91
C GLU A 433 14.60 0.35 -0.81
N LYS A 434 15.26 -0.13 -1.87
CA LYS A 434 16.73 -0.18 -1.95
C LYS A 434 17.26 1.26 -1.93
N ASN A 435 18.14 1.59 -0.97
CA ASN A 435 18.70 2.93 -0.66
C ASN A 435 17.90 3.79 0.33
N SER A 436 16.77 3.31 0.86
CA SER A 436 16.11 4.00 1.96
C SER A 436 16.63 3.53 3.33
N SER A 437 16.49 4.39 4.34
CA SER A 437 16.94 4.11 5.71
C SER A 437 15.83 4.32 6.73
N LEU A 438 15.74 3.38 7.67
CA LEU A 438 14.92 3.47 8.88
C LEU A 438 15.84 3.24 10.08
N SER A 439 16.19 4.30 10.82
CA SER A 439 17.21 4.24 11.86
C SER A 439 16.77 4.82 13.20
N ALA A 440 17.16 4.15 14.28
CA ALA A 440 17.08 4.65 15.66
C ALA A 440 18.39 4.31 16.39
N SER A 441 19.52 4.69 15.81
CA SER A 441 20.87 4.32 16.24
C SER A 441 21.43 5.31 17.27
N GLY A 442 22.37 4.83 18.09
CA GLY A 442 23.10 5.68 19.04
C GLY A 442 24.12 6.58 18.35
N GLY A 443 24.37 7.75 18.94
CA GLY A 443 25.36 8.71 18.48
C GLY A 443 26.79 8.30 18.81
N LYS A 444 27.76 8.81 18.03
CA LYS A 444 29.19 8.57 18.24
C LYS A 444 29.72 9.38 19.44
N GLY A 445 30.59 8.75 20.23
CA GLY A 445 31.32 9.40 21.32
C GLY A 445 32.35 10.43 20.84
N GLY A 446 32.60 11.47 21.65
CA GLY A 446 33.59 12.50 21.36
C GLY A 446 35.02 12.00 21.37
N ILE A 447 35.90 12.69 20.64
CA ILE A 447 37.29 12.28 20.33
C ILE A 447 38.05 11.78 21.57
N HIS A 448 38.10 12.55 22.65
CA HIS A 448 38.90 12.21 23.84
C HIS A 448 38.25 11.14 24.74
N GLY A 449 38.08 9.92 24.23
CA GLY A 449 37.66 8.77 25.03
C GLY A 449 36.17 8.66 25.31
N GLY A 450 35.32 9.38 24.56
CA GLY A 450 33.87 9.37 24.78
C GLY A 450 33.23 8.02 24.44
N GLY A 451 32.34 7.54 25.31
CA GLY A 451 31.56 6.32 25.06
C GLY A 451 30.47 6.52 24.01
N GLY A 452 30.21 5.50 23.19
CA GLY A 452 29.12 5.53 22.19
C GLY A 452 27.74 5.45 22.82
N GLY A 453 26.73 6.10 22.22
CA GLY A 453 25.34 6.01 22.70
C GLY A 453 24.71 4.64 22.45
N GLY A 454 23.79 4.19 23.30
CA GLY A 454 23.02 2.96 23.08
C GLY A 454 22.04 3.10 21.91
N GLY A 455 21.79 2.02 21.19
CA GLY A 455 20.82 1.97 20.09
C GLY A 455 19.38 1.94 20.61
N GLY A 456 18.47 2.68 19.97
CA GLY A 456 17.10 2.94 20.40
C GLY A 456 16.10 1.78 20.21
N ARG A 457 14.83 2.12 19.95
CA ARG A 457 13.75 1.12 19.83
C ARG A 457 12.90 1.36 18.59
N ILE A 458 12.67 0.31 17.81
CA ILE A 458 11.77 0.32 16.66
C ILE A 458 10.73 -0.77 16.88
N HIS A 459 9.44 -0.41 16.94
CA HIS A 459 8.34 -1.36 17.11
C HIS A 459 7.30 -1.27 16.00
N PHE A 460 7.00 -2.41 15.38
CA PHE A 460 5.95 -2.56 14.38
C PHE A 460 4.69 -3.19 14.97
N HIS A 461 3.69 -2.37 15.25
CA HIS A 461 2.38 -2.79 15.70
C HIS A 461 1.43 -3.07 14.52
N TRP A 462 1.47 -4.30 14.01
CA TRP A 462 0.63 -4.71 12.88
C TRP A 462 -0.87 -4.77 13.22
N SER A 463 -1.69 -4.36 12.27
CA SER A 463 -3.15 -4.43 12.33
C SER A 463 -3.71 -5.20 11.13
N ASN A 464 -4.84 -5.88 11.32
CA ASN A 464 -5.56 -6.60 10.27
C ASN A 464 -4.70 -7.56 9.42
N ILE A 465 -3.85 -8.37 10.06
CA ILE A 465 -3.07 -9.40 9.36
C ILE A 465 -4.03 -10.50 8.88
N ALA A 466 -4.28 -10.57 7.57
CA ALA A 466 -5.02 -11.67 6.95
C ALA A 466 -4.26 -13.00 7.11
N THR A 467 -4.97 -14.12 7.27
CA THR A 467 -4.37 -15.46 7.47
C THR A 467 -4.88 -16.46 6.43
N GLY A 468 -4.13 -17.55 6.22
CA GLY A 468 -4.48 -18.59 5.25
C GLY A 468 -4.42 -18.09 3.80
N ASP A 469 -5.45 -18.43 3.01
CA ASP A 469 -5.49 -18.14 1.56
C ASP A 469 -5.55 -16.63 1.24
N GLU A 470 -6.03 -15.81 2.20
CA GLU A 470 -6.10 -14.35 2.07
C GLU A 470 -4.79 -13.64 2.46
N PHE A 471 -3.79 -14.36 2.95
CA PHE A 471 -2.54 -13.75 3.41
C PHE A 471 -1.85 -12.96 2.29
N VAL A 472 -1.52 -11.71 2.56
CA VAL A 472 -0.70 -10.86 1.71
C VAL A 472 0.49 -10.41 2.53
N GLN A 473 1.67 -10.41 1.91
CA GLN A 473 2.88 -9.92 2.55
C GLN A 473 2.68 -8.46 3.00
N ILE A 474 2.76 -8.25 4.32
CA ILE A 474 2.51 -6.95 4.95
C ILE A 474 3.73 -6.02 4.90
N ALA A 475 4.94 -6.56 4.75
CA ALA A 475 6.17 -5.77 4.71
C ALA A 475 7.14 -6.26 3.63
N SER A 476 7.70 -5.32 2.86
CA SER A 476 8.81 -5.57 1.93
C SER A 476 9.98 -4.66 2.31
N ILE A 477 11.11 -5.26 2.69
CA ILE A 477 12.27 -4.55 3.20
C ILE A 477 13.46 -4.87 2.30
N ASN A 478 13.81 -3.90 1.48
CA ASN A 478 14.97 -3.93 0.61
C ASN A 478 16.03 -2.88 1.01
N GLY A 479 15.69 -1.93 1.89
CA GLY A 479 16.58 -0.91 2.45
C GLY A 479 17.15 -1.26 3.83
N THR A 480 17.73 -0.27 4.51
CA THR A 480 18.38 -0.47 5.82
C THR A 480 17.42 -0.20 6.98
N VAL A 481 17.34 -1.14 7.92
CA VAL A 481 16.64 -0.96 9.20
C VAL A 481 17.66 -1.16 10.31
N ALA A 482 18.01 -0.10 11.03
CA ALA A 482 19.10 -0.10 12.00
C ALA A 482 18.66 0.46 13.35
N SER A 483 19.12 -0.18 14.42
CA SER A 483 18.94 0.28 15.80
C SER A 483 20.24 0.01 16.57
N SER A 484 21.39 0.24 15.94
CA SER A 484 22.69 -0.15 16.49
C SER A 484 23.22 0.83 17.52
N GLY A 485 24.10 0.35 18.38
CA GLY A 485 24.88 1.21 19.27
C GLY A 485 25.83 2.12 18.49
N GLY A 486 26.07 3.31 19.03
CA GLY A 486 27.05 4.26 18.52
C GLY A 486 28.48 3.81 18.80
N SER A 487 29.42 4.24 17.95
CA SER A 487 30.84 3.96 18.17
C SER A 487 31.39 4.78 19.33
N GLY A 488 32.19 4.11 20.19
CA GLY A 488 33.11 4.81 21.08
C GLY A 488 34.26 5.45 20.30
N ASN A 489 35.02 6.31 20.96
CA ASN A 489 36.19 6.96 20.39
C ASN A 489 37.41 6.80 21.31
N ASP A 490 38.62 6.76 20.76
CA ASP A 490 39.85 6.38 21.46
C ASP A 490 39.66 5.09 22.30
N ASP A 491 39.85 5.17 23.62
CA ASP A 491 39.66 4.06 24.57
C ASP A 491 38.17 3.86 24.96
N GLY A 492 37.25 4.68 24.43
CA GLY A 492 35.82 4.60 24.71
C GLY A 492 35.16 3.37 24.08
N HIS A 493 34.25 2.75 24.81
CA HIS A 493 33.53 1.56 24.37
C HIS A 493 32.35 1.90 23.46
N PHE A 494 31.99 0.94 22.60
CA PHE A 494 30.78 0.97 21.80
C PHE A 494 29.53 0.86 22.69
N GLY A 495 28.45 1.55 22.28
CA GLY A 495 27.13 1.31 22.87
C GLY A 495 26.59 -0.05 22.45
N GLU A 496 25.69 -0.61 23.25
CA GLU A 496 24.95 -1.82 22.88
C GLU A 496 23.86 -1.51 21.84
N ASP A 497 23.55 -2.52 21.04
CA ASP A 497 22.43 -2.47 20.09
C ASP A 497 21.08 -2.39 20.80
N GLY A 498 20.17 -1.69 20.16
CA GLY A 498 18.77 -1.54 20.55
C GLY A 498 17.89 -2.71 20.13
N THR A 499 16.58 -2.47 20.09
CA THR A 499 15.60 -3.52 19.81
C THR A 499 14.71 -3.18 18.63
N ILE A 500 14.62 -4.11 17.66
CA ILE A 500 13.64 -4.08 16.58
C ILE A 500 12.62 -5.20 16.83
N THR A 501 11.39 -4.84 17.17
CA THR A 501 10.35 -5.80 17.55
C THR A 501 9.07 -5.60 16.72
N GLY A 502 8.25 -6.65 16.66
CA GLY A 502 6.95 -6.60 16.02
C GLY A 502 5.88 -7.17 16.93
N LYS A 503 4.62 -6.86 16.66
CA LYS A 503 3.48 -7.50 17.31
C LYS A 503 3.53 -9.02 17.14
N GLU A 504 2.98 -9.73 18.12
CA GLU A 504 2.81 -11.19 18.05
C GLU A 504 2.04 -11.59 16.79
N CYS A 505 2.66 -12.43 15.96
CA CYS A 505 2.06 -12.89 14.72
C CYS A 505 1.00 -13.97 14.97
N PRO A 506 -0.04 -14.04 14.14
CA PRO A 506 -1.01 -15.13 14.18
C PRO A 506 -0.35 -16.47 13.78
N VAL A 507 -1.11 -17.56 13.95
CA VAL A 507 -0.67 -18.92 13.58
C VAL A 507 -0.18 -19.00 12.12
N GLY A 508 0.82 -19.83 11.85
CA GLY A 508 1.44 -19.96 10.52
C GLY A 508 2.50 -18.90 10.15
N LEU A 509 2.53 -17.75 10.82
CA LEU A 509 3.44 -16.63 10.54
C LEU A 509 4.46 -16.43 11.67
N TYR A 510 5.65 -15.88 11.41
CA TYR A 510 6.69 -15.61 12.41
C TYR A 510 7.55 -14.38 12.08
N GLY A 511 8.41 -13.99 13.01
CA GLY A 511 9.34 -12.87 12.87
C GLY A 511 8.70 -11.50 13.14
N THR A 512 9.51 -10.45 13.04
CA THR A 512 9.09 -9.05 13.23
C THR A 512 8.04 -8.60 12.21
N PHE A 513 8.09 -9.17 10.99
CA PHE A 513 7.28 -8.78 9.83
C PHE A 513 6.17 -9.78 9.49
N CYS A 514 5.91 -10.74 10.39
CA CYS A 514 4.93 -11.82 10.19
C CYS A 514 5.03 -12.50 8.82
N THR A 515 6.22 -13.01 8.52
CA THR A 515 6.49 -13.81 7.31
C THR A 515 6.00 -15.24 7.50
N GLU A 516 5.66 -15.91 6.41
CA GLU A 516 5.22 -17.31 6.43
C GLU A 516 6.34 -18.23 6.96
N CYS A 517 6.01 -19.18 7.85
CA CYS A 517 6.96 -20.18 8.33
C CYS A 517 7.59 -20.96 7.15
N PRO A 518 8.86 -21.39 7.24
CA PRO A 518 9.54 -22.13 6.18
C PRO A 518 8.79 -23.40 5.74
N VAL A 519 8.91 -23.77 4.47
CA VAL A 519 8.28 -24.99 3.93
C VAL A 519 8.76 -26.22 4.72
N GLY A 520 7.83 -27.09 5.11
CA GLY A 520 8.11 -28.25 5.96
C GLY A 520 8.11 -27.95 7.47
N THR A 521 7.62 -26.77 7.87
CA THR A 521 7.31 -26.45 9.27
C THR A 521 5.85 -26.04 9.43
N TYR A 522 5.31 -26.20 10.64
CA TYR A 522 3.99 -25.74 11.03
C TYR A 522 4.05 -24.91 12.30
N LYS A 523 3.04 -24.07 12.51
CA LYS A 523 2.90 -23.26 13.72
C LYS A 523 1.45 -23.11 14.12
N ASN A 524 1.11 -23.63 15.30
CA ASN A 524 -0.25 -23.67 15.85
C ASN A 524 -0.50 -22.69 17.00
N VAL A 525 0.52 -21.94 17.43
CA VAL A 525 0.43 -20.94 18.50
C VAL A 525 0.71 -19.54 17.96
N ALA A 526 0.11 -18.51 18.57
CA ALA A 526 0.45 -17.12 18.29
C ALA A 526 1.84 -16.77 18.89
N GLY A 527 2.54 -15.84 18.25
CA GLY A 527 3.85 -15.33 18.71
C GLY A 527 4.76 -14.94 17.54
N SER A 528 5.93 -14.38 17.80
CA SER A 528 6.84 -13.93 16.71
C SER A 528 8.18 -14.67 16.67
N ASN A 529 8.46 -15.52 17.65
CA ASN A 529 9.72 -16.28 17.70
C ASN A 529 9.80 -17.31 16.57
N SER A 530 10.97 -17.41 15.93
CA SER A 530 11.25 -18.38 14.85
C SER A 530 11.24 -19.82 15.36
N SER A 531 11.60 -20.04 16.63
CA SER A 531 11.55 -21.35 17.28
C SER A 531 10.13 -21.94 17.41
N LEU A 532 9.09 -21.12 17.19
CA LEU A 532 7.70 -21.59 17.17
C LEU A 532 7.31 -22.27 15.86
N CYS A 533 8.11 -22.14 14.80
CA CYS A 533 7.92 -22.90 13.57
C CYS A 533 8.53 -24.31 13.76
N THR A 534 7.69 -25.27 14.14
CA THR A 534 8.12 -26.65 14.40
C THR A 534 8.19 -27.47 13.12
N PRO A 535 9.21 -28.32 12.92
CA PRO A 535 9.30 -29.16 11.73
C PRO A 535 8.20 -30.22 11.70
N CYS A 536 7.65 -30.47 10.52
CA CYS A 536 6.63 -31.50 10.32
C CYS A 536 7.26 -32.90 10.41
N SER A 537 6.49 -33.89 10.86
CA SER A 537 6.99 -35.27 10.99
C SER A 537 7.35 -35.87 9.64
N LEU A 538 8.64 -36.22 9.45
CA LEU A 538 9.12 -36.91 8.24
C LEU A 538 8.54 -38.33 8.12
N ASN A 539 8.12 -38.95 9.23
CA ASN A 539 7.52 -40.28 9.21
C ASN A 539 6.15 -40.31 8.52
N ALA A 540 5.49 -39.15 8.40
CA ALA A 540 4.23 -39.01 7.69
C ALA A 540 4.42 -38.67 6.20
N LEU A 541 5.66 -38.39 5.75
CA LEU A 541 5.96 -38.03 4.37
C LEU A 541 6.37 -39.29 3.58
N PRO A 542 5.65 -39.63 2.49
CA PRO A 542 6.07 -40.72 1.61
C PRO A 542 7.46 -40.47 0.99
N ASN A 543 8.26 -41.52 0.79
CA ASN A 543 9.64 -41.44 0.27
C ASN A 543 9.79 -40.70 -1.09
N ARG A 544 8.71 -40.50 -1.84
CA ARG A 544 8.69 -39.81 -3.15
C ARG A 544 7.80 -38.56 -3.14
N ALA A 545 7.71 -37.89 -1.99
CA ALA A 545 6.92 -36.68 -1.79
C ALA A 545 7.77 -35.53 -1.22
N ASP A 546 7.45 -34.30 -1.60
CA ASP A 546 8.02 -33.07 -1.06
C ASP A 546 6.91 -32.18 -0.48
N PHE A 547 7.21 -31.47 0.61
CA PHE A 547 6.30 -30.48 1.16
C PHE A 547 6.01 -29.37 0.17
N ILE A 548 4.77 -28.87 0.15
CA ILE A 548 4.36 -27.78 -0.72
C ILE A 548 4.38 -26.45 0.01
N TYR A 549 4.65 -25.40 -0.75
CA TYR A 549 4.37 -24.04 -0.33
C TYR A 549 2.86 -23.84 -0.15
N VAL A 550 2.48 -23.27 0.99
CA VAL A 550 1.11 -22.88 1.31
C VAL A 550 1.11 -21.44 1.75
N ARG A 551 0.19 -20.67 1.18
CA ARG A 551 -0.01 -19.27 1.50
C ARG A 551 -0.51 -19.09 2.93
N GLY A 552 0.07 -18.15 3.66
CA GLY A 552 -0.21 -17.91 5.08
C GLY A 552 0.47 -18.90 6.04
N GLY A 553 1.31 -19.81 5.54
CA GLY A 553 1.98 -20.83 6.32
C GLY A 553 1.06 -21.95 6.81
N VAL A 554 1.66 -23.03 7.30
CA VAL A 554 0.91 -24.21 7.76
C VAL A 554 0.57 -24.06 9.25
N THR A 555 -0.70 -24.22 9.60
CA THR A 555 -1.18 -24.09 10.99
C THR A 555 -1.26 -25.43 11.74
N GLN A 556 -1.40 -26.53 11.01
CA GLN A 556 -1.59 -27.88 11.55
C GLN A 556 -0.31 -28.73 11.43
N PRO A 557 -0.10 -29.72 12.32
CA PRO A 557 1.05 -30.62 12.25
C PRO A 557 1.08 -31.49 10.97
N SER A 558 -0.07 -31.70 10.33
CA SER A 558 -0.17 -32.40 9.05
C SER A 558 0.12 -31.45 7.89
N CYS A 559 1.40 -31.38 7.50
CA CYS A 559 1.83 -30.48 6.44
C CYS A 559 1.50 -31.04 5.06
N PRO A 560 0.94 -30.22 4.16
CA PRO A 560 0.58 -30.68 2.83
C PRO A 560 1.83 -30.95 1.99
N TYR A 561 1.75 -31.97 1.16
CA TYR A 561 2.83 -32.45 0.31
C TYR A 561 2.30 -32.81 -1.07
N LYS A 562 3.21 -32.88 -2.05
CA LYS A 562 2.93 -33.38 -3.40
C LYS A 562 3.99 -34.39 -3.79
N CYS A 563 3.64 -35.32 -4.66
CA CYS A 563 4.63 -36.21 -5.24
C CYS A 563 5.59 -35.44 -6.14
N ILE A 564 6.86 -35.86 -6.19
CA ILE A 564 7.93 -35.21 -6.98
C ILE A 564 7.56 -35.12 -8.48
N SER A 565 6.79 -36.09 -8.97
CA SER A 565 6.35 -36.16 -10.36
C SER A 565 4.88 -36.57 -10.46
N ALA A 566 4.20 -36.07 -11.50
CA ALA A 566 2.83 -36.47 -11.85
C ALA A 566 2.69 -37.96 -12.22
N LYS A 567 3.80 -38.69 -12.41
CA LYS A 567 3.81 -40.15 -12.62
C LYS A 567 3.37 -40.94 -11.39
N TYR A 568 3.49 -40.34 -10.21
CA TYR A 568 3.14 -40.94 -8.94
C TYR A 568 1.78 -40.42 -8.48
N LYS A 569 0.94 -41.31 -7.95
CA LYS A 569 -0.39 -40.92 -7.43
C LYS A 569 -0.36 -40.71 -5.92
N MET A 570 -0.98 -39.61 -5.47
CA MET A 570 -1.27 -39.37 -4.05
C MET A 570 -2.28 -40.41 -3.52
N PRO A 571 -2.21 -40.79 -2.23
CA PRO A 571 -1.39 -40.18 -1.16
C PRO A 571 0.03 -40.73 -1.05
N ASN A 572 0.28 -42.02 -1.34
CA ASN A 572 1.58 -42.66 -1.04
C ASN A 572 2.68 -42.45 -2.10
N CYS A 573 2.39 -41.73 -3.18
CA CYS A 573 3.32 -41.49 -4.29
C CYS A 573 3.85 -42.78 -4.94
N TYR A 574 2.96 -43.77 -5.09
CA TYR A 574 3.25 -45.02 -5.79
C TYR A 574 3.10 -44.87 -7.30
N THR A 575 3.84 -45.70 -8.02
CA THR A 575 3.61 -45.92 -9.46
C THR A 575 2.28 -46.67 -9.68
N PRO A 576 1.69 -46.61 -10.89
CA PRO A 576 0.47 -47.34 -11.19
C PRO A 576 0.59 -48.86 -10.96
N LEU A 577 1.77 -49.44 -11.19
CA LEU A 577 2.04 -50.85 -10.93
C LEU A 577 2.11 -51.16 -9.42
N GLU A 578 2.82 -50.33 -8.65
CA GLU A 578 2.91 -50.46 -7.19
C GLU A 578 1.51 -50.32 -6.55
N GLU A 579 0.67 -49.41 -7.04
CA GLU A 579 -0.72 -49.26 -6.61
C GLU A 579 -1.50 -50.57 -6.78
N VAL A 580 -1.40 -51.22 -7.96
CA VAL A 580 -2.01 -52.54 -8.18
C VAL A 580 -1.45 -53.58 -7.22
N ILE A 581 -0.14 -53.67 -7.07
CA ILE A 581 0.51 -54.63 -6.16
C ILE A 581 0.01 -54.46 -4.71
N TYR A 582 -0.08 -53.22 -4.22
CA TYR A 582 -0.54 -52.94 -2.87
C TYR A 582 -2.06 -53.05 -2.71
N THR A 583 -2.88 -52.86 -3.76
CA THR A 583 -4.32 -53.15 -3.68
C THR A 583 -4.61 -54.63 -3.44
N PHE A 584 -3.74 -55.52 -3.91
CA PHE A 584 -3.85 -56.96 -3.65
C PHE A 584 -3.26 -57.39 -2.28
N GLY A 585 -2.84 -56.46 -1.43
CA GLY A 585 -2.26 -56.76 -0.10
C GLY A 585 -0.73 -56.83 -0.09
N GLY A 586 -0.07 -56.37 -1.16
CA GLY A 586 1.38 -56.26 -1.26
C GLY A 586 2.00 -57.23 -2.28
N PRO A 587 3.34 -57.19 -2.41
CA PRO A 587 4.07 -57.96 -3.43
C PRO A 587 3.82 -59.47 -3.36
N TRP A 588 3.72 -60.01 -2.14
CA TRP A 588 3.56 -61.43 -1.88
C TRP A 588 2.19 -61.96 -2.31
N SER A 589 1.11 -61.28 -1.94
CA SER A 589 -0.25 -61.68 -2.29
C SER A 589 -0.54 -61.47 -3.78
N PHE A 590 0.00 -60.40 -4.39
CA PHE A 590 -0.08 -60.20 -5.84
C PHE A 590 0.61 -61.33 -6.62
N ALA A 591 1.78 -61.78 -6.16
CA ALA A 591 2.50 -62.90 -6.79
C ALA A 591 1.71 -64.21 -6.73
N VAL A 592 1.04 -64.49 -5.59
CA VAL A 592 0.17 -65.68 -5.44
C VAL A 592 -1.04 -65.59 -6.36
N PHE A 593 -1.69 -64.42 -6.45
CA PHE A 593 -2.83 -64.22 -7.36
C PHE A 593 -2.42 -64.37 -8.83
N LEU A 594 -1.28 -63.80 -9.23
CA LEU A 594 -0.74 -63.93 -10.58
C LEU A 594 -0.43 -65.40 -10.92
N PHE A 595 0.16 -66.14 -9.98
CA PHE A 595 0.42 -67.57 -10.14
C PHE A 595 -0.87 -68.37 -10.35
N PHE A 596 -1.91 -68.09 -9.55
CA PHE A 596 -3.21 -68.73 -9.71
C PHE A 596 -3.88 -68.37 -11.05
N ALA A 597 -3.81 -67.11 -11.47
CA ALA A 597 -4.34 -66.66 -12.76
C ALA A 597 -3.61 -67.32 -13.95
N ILE A 598 -2.29 -67.51 -13.86
CA ILE A 598 -1.51 -68.21 -14.90
C ILE A 598 -1.91 -69.69 -14.96
N ILE A 599 -2.10 -70.35 -13.82
CA ILE A 599 -2.59 -71.74 -13.79
C ILE A 599 -3.99 -71.84 -14.39
N LEU A 600 -4.90 -70.93 -14.01
CA LEU A 600 -6.25 -70.89 -14.56
C LEU A 600 -6.25 -70.64 -16.08
N LEU A 601 -5.41 -69.73 -16.56
CA LEU A 601 -5.24 -69.47 -17.99
C LEU A 601 -4.68 -70.70 -18.73
N ALA A 602 -3.70 -71.38 -18.14
CA ALA A 602 -3.16 -72.63 -18.69
C ALA A 602 -4.23 -73.74 -18.77
N LEU A 603 -5.10 -73.84 -17.76
CA LEU A 603 -6.25 -74.77 -17.75
C LEU A 603 -7.33 -74.39 -18.78
N ILE A 604 -7.60 -73.09 -18.97
CA ILE A 604 -8.54 -72.64 -20.01
C ILE A 604 -7.96 -72.88 -21.41
N LEU A 605 -6.66 -72.61 -21.62
CA LEU A 605 -5.98 -72.87 -22.89
C LEU A 605 -5.89 -74.37 -23.20
N SER A 606 -5.68 -75.22 -22.19
CA SER A 606 -5.74 -76.67 -22.36
C SER A 606 -7.17 -77.14 -22.69
N ALA A 607 -8.20 -76.58 -22.04
CA ALA A 607 -9.59 -76.87 -22.36
C ALA A 607 -9.99 -76.40 -23.78
N VAL A 608 -9.48 -75.24 -24.24
CA VAL A 608 -9.69 -74.76 -25.62
C VAL A 608 -8.96 -75.64 -26.63
N ARG A 609 -7.75 -76.13 -26.33
CA ARG A 609 -7.07 -77.14 -27.17
C ARG A 609 -7.85 -78.46 -27.25
N VAL A 610 -8.45 -78.89 -26.14
CA VAL A 610 -9.29 -80.11 -26.12
C VAL A 610 -10.59 -79.90 -26.91
N LYS A 611 -11.14 -78.67 -26.95
CA LYS A 611 -12.38 -78.36 -27.69
C LYS A 611 -12.20 -78.08 -29.19
N ILE A 612 -10.96 -77.95 -29.66
CA ILE A 612 -10.60 -77.83 -31.09
C ILE A 612 -10.02 -79.16 -31.63
N GLY A 613 -9.85 -80.17 -30.77
CA GLY A 613 -9.21 -81.45 -31.07
C GLY A 613 -10.18 -82.62 -31.28
N GLU A 614 -11.35 -82.44 -31.89
CA GLU A 614 -12.24 -83.54 -32.25
C GLU A 614 -12.96 -83.27 -33.58
N SER A 615 -12.31 -83.67 -34.68
CA SER A 615 -12.88 -83.99 -36.01
C SER A 615 -11.76 -84.48 -36.93
N GLU A 616 -11.42 -85.77 -36.90
CA GLU A 616 -10.59 -86.41 -37.93
C GLU A 616 -11.46 -87.17 -38.93
N VAL A 617 -11.30 -86.89 -40.24
CA VAL A 617 -11.39 -87.91 -41.30
C VAL A 617 -10.37 -87.57 -42.40
N THR A 618 -9.47 -88.52 -42.64
CA THR A 618 -8.39 -88.61 -43.65
C THR A 618 -8.94 -89.12 -45.00
N TYR A 619 -8.35 -88.90 -46.19
CA TYR A 619 -7.07 -89.40 -46.70
C TYR A 619 -6.82 -88.95 -48.17
N ARG A 620 -5.55 -89.08 -48.61
CA ARG A 620 -4.96 -89.11 -49.98
C ARG A 620 -4.53 -87.75 -50.56
N ALA A 621 -3.42 -87.63 -51.29
CA ALA A 621 -2.25 -88.47 -51.56
C ALA A 621 -1.18 -87.58 -52.23
N THR A 622 0.09 -87.90 -51.95
CA THR A 622 1.31 -87.77 -52.78
C THR A 622 1.41 -86.71 -53.90
N SER A 623 2.44 -85.88 -53.74
CA SER A 623 3.51 -85.50 -54.69
C SER A 623 3.25 -84.55 -55.88
N ALA A 624 4.16 -83.56 -55.95
CA ALA A 624 4.92 -83.09 -57.12
C ALA A 624 4.69 -81.63 -57.60
N ILE A 625 5.74 -80.83 -57.36
CA ILE A 625 6.50 -80.01 -58.33
C ILE A 625 5.81 -78.80 -59.02
N HIS A 626 6.53 -77.67 -58.88
CA HIS A 626 6.68 -76.50 -59.77
C HIS A 626 5.77 -75.27 -59.64
N ASN A 627 6.45 -74.19 -59.22
CA ASN A 627 6.69 -72.93 -59.94
C ASN A 627 5.56 -71.97 -60.32
N ASP A 628 6.03 -70.72 -60.34
CA ASP A 628 5.54 -69.53 -61.02
C ASP A 628 4.54 -68.64 -60.27
N ALA A 629 5.15 -67.60 -59.69
CA ALA A 629 4.83 -66.20 -59.96
C ALA A 629 3.73 -65.99 -61.01
N TYR A 630 2.77 -65.13 -60.69
CA TYR A 630 2.67 -63.80 -61.29
C TYR A 630 1.48 -63.09 -60.69
N ALA A 631 1.69 -61.78 -60.46
CA ALA A 631 0.72 -60.69 -60.65
C ALA A 631 -0.66 -60.81 -59.98
N SER A 632 -1.17 -59.81 -59.29
CA SER A 632 -0.96 -58.39 -59.47
C SER A 632 -1.72 -57.68 -58.35
N SER A 633 -1.00 -56.97 -57.50
CA SER A 633 -1.39 -55.58 -57.21
C SER A 633 -1.41 -54.82 -58.56
N PRO A 634 -2.07 -53.66 -58.71
CA PRO A 634 -1.42 -52.49 -58.14
C PRO A 634 -2.28 -51.24 -57.87
N PHE A 635 -1.59 -50.33 -57.17
CA PHE A 635 -1.51 -48.88 -57.41
C PHE A 635 -2.69 -48.01 -57.01
N LEU A 636 -2.54 -47.21 -55.94
CA LEU A 636 -1.87 -45.88 -55.85
C LEU A 636 -2.85 -44.77 -56.28
N LEU A 637 -2.90 -43.54 -55.78
CA LEU A 637 -2.05 -42.57 -55.06
C LEU A 637 -3.10 -41.57 -54.48
N SER A 638 -2.93 -40.82 -53.40
CA SER A 638 -1.94 -39.78 -53.20
C SER A 638 -2.19 -39.15 -51.83
N LEU A 639 -1.11 -38.81 -51.12
CA LEU A 639 -1.12 -37.81 -50.07
C LEU A 639 -1.60 -36.45 -50.61
N ALA A 640 -2.49 -35.82 -49.86
CA ALA A 640 -2.65 -34.37 -49.59
C ALA A 640 -3.79 -34.31 -48.55
N GLU A 641 -3.56 -34.05 -47.27
CA GLU A 641 -3.30 -32.72 -46.74
C GLU A 641 -2.74 -32.82 -45.31
N VAL A 642 -1.89 -31.85 -45.01
CA VAL A 642 -1.05 -31.64 -43.82
C VAL A 642 -1.93 -31.00 -42.70
N PRO A 643 -1.49 -30.95 -41.43
CA PRO A 643 -1.92 -31.73 -40.28
C PRO A 643 -2.94 -31.00 -39.35
N GLY A 644 -3.97 -31.70 -38.89
CA GLY A 644 -4.80 -31.23 -37.76
C GLY A 644 -4.24 -31.71 -36.42
N ALA A 645 -3.63 -30.79 -35.67
CA ALA A 645 -2.92 -31.02 -34.42
C ALA A 645 -3.72 -31.77 -33.31
N SER A 646 -2.95 -32.50 -32.49
CA SER A 646 -3.14 -32.80 -31.05
C SER A 646 -4.57 -33.03 -30.53
N ARG A 647 -4.99 -34.30 -30.55
CA ARG A 647 -6.21 -34.83 -29.94
C ARG A 647 -6.23 -34.87 -28.39
N ALA A 648 -5.38 -34.05 -27.73
CA ALA A 648 -5.23 -34.00 -26.28
C ALA A 648 -5.39 -32.57 -25.68
N GLU A 649 -5.64 -31.54 -26.51
CA GLU A 649 -5.91 -30.16 -26.05
C GLU A 649 -7.40 -29.77 -26.11
N GLU A 650 -8.31 -30.71 -26.33
CA GLU A 650 -9.73 -30.41 -26.55
C GLU A 650 -10.55 -30.08 -25.28
N THR A 651 -9.96 -30.04 -24.09
CA THR A 651 -10.70 -29.82 -22.84
C THR A 651 -10.66 -28.38 -22.30
N GLN A 652 -9.92 -27.45 -22.90
CA GLN A 652 -9.65 -26.13 -22.29
C GLN A 652 -10.30 -24.88 -22.94
N SER A 653 -11.30 -25.01 -23.82
CA SER A 653 -11.95 -23.81 -24.43
C SER A 653 -13.43 -23.96 -24.77
N HIS A 654 -14.21 -24.56 -23.86
CA HIS A 654 -15.67 -24.55 -23.96
C HIS A 654 -16.25 -23.46 -23.05
N VAL A 655 -16.97 -22.49 -23.63
CA VAL A 655 -17.75 -21.51 -22.84
C VAL A 655 -18.94 -22.22 -22.19
N HIS A 656 -19.64 -23.05 -22.97
CA HIS A 656 -20.72 -23.90 -22.47
C HIS A 656 -21.03 -25.04 -23.46
N ARG A 657 -21.58 -26.15 -22.94
CA ARG A 657 -22.02 -27.32 -23.73
C ARG A 657 -23.46 -27.68 -23.36
N MET A 658 -24.35 -27.61 -24.34
CA MET A 658 -25.73 -28.06 -24.25
C MET A 658 -25.84 -29.48 -24.77
N TYR A 659 -26.68 -30.29 -24.14
CA TYR A 659 -26.90 -31.68 -24.52
C TYR A 659 -28.26 -31.83 -25.19
N PHE A 660 -28.31 -32.58 -26.29
CA PHE A 660 -29.58 -32.95 -26.90
C PHE A 660 -30.32 -33.92 -26.00
N MET A 661 -31.61 -33.64 -25.77
CA MET A 661 -32.51 -34.49 -25.00
C MET A 661 -33.24 -35.47 -25.94
N GLY A 662 -33.69 -36.59 -25.38
CA GLY A 662 -34.45 -37.63 -26.08
C GLY A 662 -33.60 -38.80 -26.64
N PRO A 663 -34.18 -40.02 -26.74
CA PRO A 663 -33.51 -41.25 -27.20
C PRO A 663 -33.29 -41.33 -28.74
N ASN A 664 -33.61 -40.26 -29.47
CA ASN A 664 -33.51 -40.14 -30.92
C ASN A 664 -34.26 -41.26 -31.68
N THR A 665 -35.51 -41.46 -31.31
CA THR A 665 -36.40 -42.39 -32.00
C THR A 665 -37.30 -41.64 -32.97
N PHE A 666 -37.93 -42.32 -33.92
CA PHE A 666 -38.85 -41.66 -34.86
C PHE A 666 -40.04 -40.97 -34.18
N ARG A 667 -40.41 -41.42 -32.97
CA ARG A 667 -41.46 -40.80 -32.15
C ARG A 667 -40.94 -39.64 -31.30
N GLU A 668 -39.67 -39.69 -30.92
CA GLU A 668 -39.04 -38.69 -30.05
C GLU A 668 -37.65 -38.34 -30.59
N PRO A 669 -37.56 -37.36 -31.52
CA PRO A 669 -36.31 -36.90 -32.08
C PRO A 669 -35.49 -36.12 -31.05
N TRP A 670 -34.23 -35.86 -31.38
CA TRP A 670 -33.40 -34.98 -30.58
C TRP A 670 -33.98 -33.57 -30.53
N HIS A 671 -33.99 -32.99 -29.33
CA HIS A 671 -34.39 -31.61 -29.13
C HIS A 671 -33.51 -30.95 -28.06
N LEU A 672 -33.42 -29.62 -28.11
CA LEU A 672 -32.78 -28.80 -27.09
C LEU A 672 -33.84 -28.09 -26.23
N PRO A 673 -33.56 -27.84 -24.94
CA PRO A 673 -34.49 -27.17 -24.05
C PRO A 673 -34.70 -25.70 -24.42
N TYR A 674 -35.93 -25.21 -24.23
CA TYR A 674 -36.27 -23.80 -24.36
C TYR A 674 -35.87 -23.06 -23.09
N SER A 675 -34.79 -22.29 -23.19
CA SER A 675 -34.29 -21.22 -22.30
C SER A 675 -32.76 -21.21 -22.37
N PRO A 676 -32.12 -20.03 -22.48
CA PRO A 676 -30.68 -19.96 -22.38
C PRO A 676 -30.25 -20.28 -20.93
N PRO A 677 -29.25 -21.17 -20.72
CA PRO A 677 -28.71 -21.42 -19.40
C PRO A 677 -28.05 -20.17 -18.83
N GLU A 678 -28.02 -20.04 -17.50
CA GLU A 678 -27.54 -18.83 -16.79
C GLU A 678 -26.14 -18.38 -17.23
N SER A 679 -25.28 -19.31 -17.64
CA SER A 679 -23.93 -19.02 -18.15
C SER A 679 -23.88 -18.28 -19.50
N ILE A 680 -24.94 -18.31 -20.31
CA ILE A 680 -24.97 -17.73 -21.67
C ILE A 680 -25.99 -16.59 -21.79
N ILE A 681 -26.85 -16.38 -20.79
CA ILE A 681 -27.94 -15.40 -20.81
C ILE A 681 -27.44 -13.95 -21.08
N GLY A 682 -26.20 -13.62 -20.68
CA GLY A 682 -25.58 -12.33 -20.96
C GLY A 682 -25.10 -12.13 -22.41
N ILE A 683 -24.88 -13.22 -23.16
CA ILE A 683 -24.22 -13.24 -24.48
C ILE A 683 -25.25 -13.31 -25.63
N VAL A 684 -26.46 -13.78 -25.34
CA VAL A 684 -27.46 -14.15 -26.34
C VAL A 684 -28.78 -13.40 -26.10
N TYR A 685 -29.48 -13.01 -27.16
CA TYR A 685 -30.86 -12.53 -27.09
C TYR A 685 -31.81 -13.72 -26.91
N GLU A 686 -32.58 -13.73 -25.83
CA GLU A 686 -33.48 -14.83 -25.46
C GLU A 686 -34.48 -15.20 -26.56
N ASP A 687 -35.15 -14.20 -27.16
CA ASP A 687 -36.11 -14.43 -28.25
C ASP A 687 -35.47 -15.03 -29.50
N ALA A 688 -34.27 -14.57 -29.86
CA ALA A 688 -33.56 -15.07 -31.04
C ALA A 688 -32.90 -16.43 -30.78
N PHE A 689 -32.57 -16.74 -29.52
CA PHE A 689 -32.14 -18.06 -29.09
C PHE A 689 -33.27 -19.07 -29.21
N ASN A 690 -34.47 -18.74 -28.75
CA ASN A 690 -35.61 -19.64 -28.82
C ASN A 690 -35.98 -19.97 -30.27
N ARG A 691 -35.94 -18.99 -31.19
CA ARG A 691 -36.12 -19.24 -32.63
C ARG A 691 -35.03 -20.15 -33.22
N PHE A 692 -33.79 -19.99 -32.78
CA PHE A 692 -32.70 -20.88 -33.18
C PHE A 692 -32.92 -22.32 -32.68
N ILE A 693 -33.42 -22.48 -31.46
CA ILE A 693 -33.80 -23.78 -30.91
C ILE A 693 -34.95 -24.41 -31.70
N ASP A 694 -35.96 -23.62 -32.09
CA ASP A 694 -37.04 -24.07 -32.99
C ASP A 694 -36.48 -24.62 -34.30
N GLU A 695 -35.58 -23.88 -34.95
CA GLU A 695 -34.96 -24.29 -36.22
C GLU A 695 -34.11 -25.56 -36.06
N ILE A 696 -33.31 -25.67 -35.00
CA ILE A 696 -32.53 -26.89 -34.73
C ILE A 696 -33.45 -28.08 -34.46
N ASN A 697 -34.51 -27.89 -33.68
CA ASN A 697 -35.47 -28.95 -33.36
C ASN A 697 -36.20 -29.42 -34.63
N LEU A 698 -36.51 -28.51 -35.56
CA LEU A 698 -37.07 -28.84 -36.87
C LEU A 698 -36.08 -29.63 -37.75
N VAL A 699 -34.80 -29.26 -37.78
CA VAL A 699 -33.77 -30.00 -38.55
C VAL A 699 -33.54 -31.41 -37.97
N ALA A 700 -33.60 -31.52 -36.65
CA ALA A 700 -33.44 -32.77 -35.91
C ALA A 700 -34.66 -33.71 -36.02
N ALA A 701 -35.86 -33.18 -36.30
CA ALA A 701 -37.08 -33.97 -36.47
C ALA A 701 -37.00 -34.93 -37.67
N PHE A 702 -37.61 -36.12 -37.53
CA PHE A 702 -37.74 -37.09 -38.63
C PHE A 702 -38.98 -36.81 -39.46
N GLU A 703 -38.89 -36.99 -40.78
CA GLU A 703 -40.07 -36.94 -41.64
C GLU A 703 -40.92 -38.21 -41.47
N TRP A 704 -42.24 -38.07 -41.60
CA TRP A 704 -43.20 -39.14 -41.31
C TRP A 704 -42.96 -40.42 -42.15
N TRP A 705 -42.53 -40.29 -43.41
CA TRP A 705 -42.25 -41.42 -44.28
C TRP A 705 -41.01 -42.23 -43.83
N GLU A 706 -40.05 -41.61 -43.12
CA GLU A 706 -38.85 -42.31 -42.64
C GLU A 706 -39.19 -43.38 -41.60
N GLY A 707 -40.17 -43.08 -40.75
CA GLY A 707 -40.72 -44.02 -39.77
C GLY A 707 -41.50 -45.17 -40.43
N SER A 708 -42.21 -44.90 -41.52
CA SER A 708 -42.90 -45.92 -42.32
C SER A 708 -41.92 -46.85 -43.02
N VAL A 709 -40.86 -46.32 -43.64
CA VAL A 709 -39.79 -47.14 -44.28
C VAL A 709 -39.08 -48.01 -43.24
N HIS A 710 -38.75 -47.47 -42.07
CA HIS A 710 -38.18 -48.27 -40.99
C HIS A 710 -39.14 -49.35 -40.51
N SER A 711 -40.44 -49.07 -40.37
CA SER A 711 -41.44 -50.05 -39.96
C SER A 711 -41.59 -51.19 -40.98
N ILE A 712 -41.59 -50.87 -42.28
CA ILE A 712 -41.62 -51.86 -43.36
C ILE A 712 -40.35 -52.71 -43.36
N LEU A 713 -39.17 -52.08 -43.27
CA LEU A 713 -37.88 -52.79 -43.21
C LEU A 713 -37.74 -53.62 -41.93
N ALA A 714 -38.31 -53.19 -40.81
CA ALA A 714 -38.24 -53.93 -39.55
C ALA A 714 -39.01 -55.26 -39.63
N VAL A 715 -40.09 -55.30 -40.41
CA VAL A 715 -40.88 -56.51 -40.66
C VAL A 715 -40.21 -57.41 -41.71
N LEU A 716 -39.63 -56.84 -42.76
CA LEU A 716 -39.04 -57.61 -43.88
C LEU A 716 -37.60 -58.09 -43.62
N ALA A 717 -36.77 -57.26 -42.98
CA ALA A 717 -35.35 -57.54 -42.73
C ALA A 717 -34.80 -56.69 -41.57
N TYR A 718 -34.92 -57.18 -40.34
CA TYR A 718 -34.50 -56.49 -39.12
C TYR A 718 -33.05 -55.95 -39.12
N PRO A 719 -32.01 -56.70 -39.60
CA PRO A 719 -30.64 -56.18 -39.66
C PRO A 719 -30.49 -54.96 -40.60
N CYS A 720 -31.28 -54.93 -41.68
CA CYS A 720 -31.32 -53.83 -42.62
C CYS A 720 -32.07 -52.63 -42.03
N ALA A 721 -33.13 -52.85 -41.25
CA ALA A 721 -33.84 -51.79 -40.53
C ALA A 721 -32.94 -51.09 -39.50
N TRP A 722 -32.15 -51.86 -38.74
CA TRP A 722 -31.19 -51.30 -37.78
C TRP A 722 -30.10 -50.49 -38.49
N SER A 723 -29.54 -51.03 -39.57
CA SER A 723 -28.53 -50.34 -40.38
C SER A 723 -29.08 -49.06 -41.01
N TRP A 724 -30.31 -49.10 -41.53
CA TRP A 724 -31.04 -47.94 -42.06
C TRP A 724 -31.24 -46.87 -40.99
N LYS A 725 -31.68 -47.26 -39.79
CA LYS A 725 -31.86 -46.34 -38.66
C LYS A 725 -30.54 -45.67 -38.27
N GLN A 726 -29.43 -46.42 -38.19
CA GLN A 726 -28.11 -45.86 -37.89
C GLN A 726 -27.61 -44.93 -38.98
N TRP A 727 -27.84 -45.28 -40.25
CA TRP A 727 -27.49 -44.42 -41.39
C TRP A 727 -28.27 -43.10 -41.38
N ARG A 728 -29.59 -43.13 -41.15
CA ARG A 728 -30.41 -41.91 -41.01
C ARG A 728 -29.94 -41.03 -39.86
N ARG A 729 -29.59 -41.63 -38.71
CA ARG A 729 -29.02 -40.90 -37.56
C ARG A 729 -27.72 -40.19 -37.91
N ARG A 730 -26.78 -40.86 -38.59
CA ARG A 730 -25.53 -40.23 -39.05
C ARG A 730 -25.79 -39.09 -40.04
N LYS A 731 -26.70 -39.29 -41.00
CA LYS A 731 -27.09 -38.26 -41.98
C LYS A 731 -27.69 -37.02 -41.29
N LYS A 732 -28.49 -37.19 -40.23
CA LYS A 732 -29.06 -36.09 -39.43
C LYS A 732 -28.00 -35.32 -38.64
N ILE A 733 -27.01 -36.00 -38.05
CA ILE A 733 -25.88 -35.32 -37.38
C ILE A 733 -25.09 -34.47 -38.39
N HIS A 734 -24.79 -35.02 -39.57
CA HIS A 734 -24.10 -34.27 -40.62
C HIS A 734 -24.90 -33.04 -41.06
N ARG A 735 -26.22 -33.18 -41.26
CA ARG A 735 -27.09 -32.04 -41.61
C ARG A 735 -27.14 -30.98 -40.50
N LEU A 736 -27.16 -31.37 -39.23
CA LEU A 736 -27.07 -30.43 -38.10
C LEU A 736 -25.71 -29.73 -38.04
N GLN A 737 -24.62 -30.44 -38.35
CA GLN A 737 -23.28 -29.85 -38.43
C GLN A 737 -23.16 -28.86 -39.59
N GLU A 738 -23.77 -29.15 -40.74
CA GLU A 738 -23.84 -28.24 -41.88
C GLU A 738 -24.72 -27.03 -41.57
N TYR A 739 -25.91 -27.22 -40.99
CA TYR A 739 -26.81 -26.13 -40.61
C TYR A 739 -26.10 -25.06 -39.76
N VAL A 740 -25.43 -25.51 -38.70
CA VAL A 740 -24.70 -24.63 -37.76
C VAL A 740 -23.48 -23.98 -38.40
N LYS A 741 -22.84 -24.62 -39.38
CA LYS A 741 -21.62 -24.13 -40.02
C LYS A 741 -21.88 -23.17 -41.18
N SER A 742 -22.95 -23.36 -41.94
CA SER A 742 -23.15 -22.65 -43.21
C SER A 742 -24.51 -21.97 -43.40
N GLU A 743 -25.59 -22.41 -42.73
CA GLU A 743 -26.94 -21.88 -42.99
C GLU A 743 -27.43 -20.90 -41.92
N TYR A 744 -26.93 -20.99 -40.68
CA TYR A 744 -27.41 -20.14 -39.59
C TYR A 744 -26.67 -18.79 -39.48
N ASP A 745 -27.40 -17.67 -39.52
CA ASP A 745 -26.86 -16.29 -39.53
C ASP A 745 -26.33 -15.76 -38.17
N HIS A 746 -26.20 -16.61 -37.15
CA HIS A 746 -25.65 -16.26 -35.82
C HIS A 746 -26.32 -15.05 -35.14
N SER A 747 -27.57 -14.75 -35.53
CA SER A 747 -28.34 -13.58 -35.12
C SER A 747 -28.71 -13.58 -33.64
N CYS A 748 -28.66 -14.73 -32.97
CA CYS A 748 -28.92 -14.85 -31.54
C CYS A 748 -27.85 -14.19 -30.65
N LEU A 749 -26.65 -13.93 -31.16
CA LEU A 749 -25.55 -13.35 -30.38
C LEU A 749 -25.69 -11.82 -30.24
N ARG A 750 -25.68 -11.33 -28.99
CA ARG A 750 -26.09 -9.97 -28.60
C ARG A 750 -25.20 -8.83 -29.09
N SER A 751 -23.91 -9.07 -29.35
CA SER A 751 -22.94 -8.01 -29.66
C SER A 751 -22.05 -8.39 -30.85
N CYS A 752 -21.49 -7.41 -31.56
CA CYS A 752 -20.48 -7.66 -32.60
C CYS A 752 -19.27 -8.42 -32.07
N ARG A 753 -18.97 -8.29 -30.76
CA ARG A 753 -17.91 -9.01 -30.05
C ARG A 753 -18.27 -10.48 -29.80
N SER A 754 -19.53 -10.78 -29.43
CA SER A 754 -20.00 -12.16 -29.27
C SER A 754 -20.22 -12.85 -30.62
N ARG A 755 -20.56 -12.11 -31.67
CA ARG A 755 -20.59 -12.65 -33.05
C ARG A 755 -19.24 -13.17 -33.51
N ALA A 756 -18.10 -12.70 -32.97
CA ALA A 756 -16.78 -13.30 -33.26
C ALA A 756 -16.65 -14.76 -32.76
N LEU A 757 -17.55 -15.24 -31.90
CA LEU A 757 -17.64 -16.63 -31.44
C LEU A 757 -18.32 -17.57 -32.44
N TYR A 758 -18.82 -17.06 -33.58
CA TYR A 758 -19.56 -17.87 -34.54
C TYR A 758 -18.80 -19.11 -35.04
N LYS A 759 -17.48 -18.98 -35.27
CA LYS A 759 -16.58 -20.09 -35.64
C LYS A 759 -16.43 -21.16 -34.54
N GLY A 760 -16.91 -20.86 -33.34
CA GLY A 760 -16.85 -21.71 -32.15
C GLY A 760 -18.08 -22.60 -31.93
N LEU A 761 -19.19 -22.36 -32.63
CA LEU A 761 -20.39 -23.20 -32.52
C LEU A 761 -20.12 -24.54 -33.22
N LYS A 762 -20.10 -25.64 -32.47
CA LYS A 762 -19.82 -26.98 -32.99
C LYS A 762 -20.72 -28.04 -32.35
N VAL A 763 -21.32 -28.87 -33.19
CA VAL A 763 -22.02 -30.11 -32.78
C VAL A 763 -21.00 -31.25 -32.73
N SER A 764 -20.89 -31.91 -31.58
CA SER A 764 -19.99 -33.04 -31.34
C SER A 764 -20.74 -34.29 -30.90
N ASN A 765 -20.24 -35.45 -31.28
CA ASN A 765 -20.77 -36.75 -30.86
C ASN A 765 -19.63 -37.53 -30.20
N HIS A 766 -19.65 -37.62 -28.87
CA HIS A 766 -18.65 -38.36 -28.08
C HIS A 766 -19.37 -39.45 -27.28
N ASN A 767 -18.91 -40.69 -27.39
CA ASN A 767 -19.34 -41.83 -26.56
C ASN A 767 -20.85 -41.87 -26.27
N LEU A 768 -21.66 -41.99 -27.33
CA LEU A 768 -23.13 -42.11 -27.29
C LEU A 768 -23.93 -40.85 -26.91
N VAL A 769 -23.27 -39.72 -26.62
CA VAL A 769 -23.93 -38.44 -26.30
C VAL A 769 -23.66 -37.40 -27.39
N THR A 770 -24.74 -36.86 -27.97
CA THR A 770 -24.67 -35.77 -28.94
C THR A 770 -24.83 -34.45 -28.19
N SER A 771 -23.87 -33.53 -28.38
CA SER A 771 -23.85 -32.24 -27.67
C SER A 771 -23.57 -31.08 -28.63
N PHE A 772 -24.22 -29.96 -28.35
CA PHE A 772 -23.98 -28.68 -28.98
C PHE A 772 -23.03 -27.86 -28.10
N SER A 773 -21.90 -27.39 -28.63
CA SER A 773 -20.89 -26.68 -27.86
C SER A 773 -20.60 -25.30 -28.45
N ILE A 774 -20.46 -24.32 -27.57
CA ILE A 774 -20.00 -22.96 -27.92
C ILE A 774 -18.52 -22.86 -27.47
N ARG A 775 -17.61 -22.82 -28.43
CA ARG A 775 -16.15 -22.68 -28.18
C ARG A 775 -15.70 -21.23 -28.37
N THR A 776 -14.67 -20.84 -27.64
CA THR A 776 -13.86 -19.64 -27.93
C THR A 776 -12.62 -20.08 -28.69
N SER A 777 -12.17 -19.31 -29.70
CA SER A 777 -10.86 -19.60 -30.31
C SER A 777 -9.75 -19.35 -29.28
N SER A 778 -8.69 -20.16 -29.27
CA SER A 778 -7.56 -20.03 -28.32
C SER A 778 -6.93 -18.63 -28.34
N ASN A 779 -6.87 -17.99 -29.52
CA ASN A 779 -6.38 -16.62 -29.68
C ASN A 779 -7.32 -15.55 -29.10
N CYS A 780 -8.60 -15.87 -28.87
CA CYS A 780 -9.58 -14.96 -28.28
C CYS A 780 -9.76 -15.14 -26.77
N VAL A 781 -9.28 -16.22 -26.14
CA VAL A 781 -9.48 -16.45 -24.69
C VAL A 781 -8.84 -15.34 -23.84
N ASN A 782 -7.62 -14.91 -24.20
CA ASN A 782 -6.94 -13.80 -23.53
C ASN A 782 -7.60 -12.45 -23.82
N VAL A 783 -8.21 -12.29 -25.00
CA VAL A 783 -8.95 -11.09 -25.39
C VAL A 783 -10.33 -11.03 -24.70
N PHE A 784 -10.98 -12.19 -24.48
CA PHE A 784 -12.27 -12.28 -23.80
C PHE A 784 -12.15 -11.95 -22.31
N LYS A 785 -11.10 -12.46 -21.63
CA LYS A 785 -10.77 -12.10 -20.24
C LYS A 785 -10.48 -10.61 -20.05
N ASN A 786 -9.84 -9.97 -21.03
CA ASN A 786 -9.52 -8.54 -20.97
C ASN A 786 -10.69 -7.61 -21.31
N LEU A 787 -11.73 -8.10 -22.00
CA LEU A 787 -12.83 -7.26 -22.49
C LEU A 787 -14.10 -7.29 -21.63
N TRP A 788 -14.25 -8.27 -20.73
CA TRP A 788 -15.37 -8.38 -19.78
C TRP A 788 -14.85 -8.73 -18.37
N PRO A 789 -14.21 -7.79 -17.67
CA PRO A 789 -13.57 -8.04 -16.38
C PRO A 789 -14.54 -8.35 -15.22
N ASN A 790 -15.85 -8.14 -15.43
CA ASN A 790 -16.89 -8.30 -14.39
C ASN A 790 -17.84 -9.49 -14.65
N SER A 791 -17.51 -10.43 -15.54
CA SER A 791 -18.27 -11.69 -15.58
C SER A 791 -17.90 -12.53 -14.35
N PRO A 792 -18.85 -13.04 -13.56
CA PRO A 792 -18.53 -13.93 -12.45
C PRO A 792 -17.74 -15.12 -12.99
N ASP A 793 -16.59 -15.41 -12.36
CA ASP A 793 -15.83 -16.62 -12.62
C ASP A 793 -16.80 -17.80 -12.58
N ILE A 794 -16.94 -18.52 -13.69
CA ILE A 794 -17.77 -19.71 -13.79
C ILE A 794 -17.27 -20.68 -12.70
N PRO A 795 -18.01 -20.93 -11.62
CA PRO A 795 -17.57 -21.83 -10.57
C PRO A 795 -17.91 -23.24 -11.04
N GLY A 796 -16.89 -24.07 -11.29
CA GLY A 796 -17.16 -25.41 -11.81
C GLY A 796 -15.94 -26.29 -12.07
N ILE A 797 -14.93 -26.29 -11.21
CA ILE A 797 -14.00 -27.43 -11.09
C ILE A 797 -13.95 -27.83 -9.62
N GLY A 798 -14.94 -28.64 -9.21
CA GLY A 798 -15.08 -29.12 -7.85
C GLY A 798 -16.28 -30.04 -7.63
N THR A 799 -16.15 -31.28 -8.12
CA THR A 799 -16.76 -32.53 -7.59
C THR A 799 -18.27 -32.59 -7.32
N GLN A 800 -19.01 -33.35 -8.14
CA GLN A 800 -20.25 -34.00 -7.71
C GLN A 800 -20.01 -35.51 -7.48
N ARG A 801 -20.03 -35.90 -6.21
CA ARG A 801 -20.28 -37.26 -5.75
C ARG A 801 -21.73 -37.61 -6.09
N TYR A 802 -21.95 -38.72 -6.79
CA TYR A 802 -23.27 -39.35 -6.84
C TYR A 802 -23.47 -40.18 -5.58
N TYR A 803 -24.47 -39.83 -4.78
CA TYR A 803 -25.16 -40.78 -3.91
C TYR A 803 -26.00 -41.69 -4.79
N SER A 804 -25.70 -42.98 -4.81
CA SER A 804 -26.62 -44.02 -5.26
C SER A 804 -27.31 -44.61 -4.04
N ALA A 805 -28.60 -44.30 -3.87
CA ALA A 805 -29.54 -45.13 -3.12
C ALA A 805 -30.46 -45.82 -4.13
N GLU A 806 -30.79 -47.07 -3.82
CA GLU A 806 -31.47 -48.10 -4.60
C GLU A 806 -32.84 -47.69 -5.16
N PHE A 807 -33.22 -48.26 -6.30
CA PHE A 807 -34.49 -48.99 -6.46
C PHE A 807 -34.44 -49.96 -7.66
N HIS A 808 -35.07 -51.11 -7.44
CA HIS A 808 -35.20 -52.31 -8.27
C HIS A 808 -35.80 -52.13 -9.69
N PHE A 809 -35.28 -52.91 -10.64
CA PHE A 809 -35.97 -54.09 -11.20
C PHE A 809 -34.96 -55.21 -11.44
#